data_AF-A0AB36X9X2-F1
#
_entry.id   AF-A0AB36X9X2-F1
#
_cell.length_a   1.000
_cell.length_b   1.000
_cell.length_c   1.000
_cell.angle_alpha   90.00
_cell.angle_beta   90.00
_cell.angle_gamma   90.00
#
_symmetry.space_group_name_H-M   'P 1'
#
loop_
_entity.id
_entity.type
_entity.pdbx_description
1 polymer ?
#
loop_
_entity_poly.entity_id
_entity_poly.type
_entity_poly.pdbx_seq_one_letter_code
_entity_poly.pdbx_strand_id
1 'polypeptide(L)'
;MYDFRETTPFTGSDDNQRPAEAMLIDGQYIEDLIPGYSTLQVSGRELLSQSIEKQTIGKSDGDFIQYARNPSREIVVGYRLAASDNLSFRQAFYKLNSILHGDSHQVSFNDDPSKYWIATFSDIDDVPKGRNAITSSFTLFVPDGIAHSVSTQTADNMPYKDVPVNLLTGTSTPIQRTGNGTTNNVVSAYKFGGKQLKDIIGAGTSLVLSFDWSVSDQGALGNFTAQLNAAPWSFGVDTNISSGSGHYYASSPIGSDMKASTADGIQIRMDNVTTTITISNMKLGTTDSPWSPNPADPEYYSDTITVPNAGTYPSEPVIEATINGDDGVLTAINDQGSVLQFGSPDETDGFVKQKSERVYHLDFNQTPTGVTLNNGVTAFPYYEHGNDANVQSGPFGYANGIAYPSTERTASNYWNGPSMSGIIPKNSNGSNTANFQFVNRVNVDTSGPEVGRFEFNLTYKSKIVASLALFDDSPANDQLVFSGTLFDGKDAKMVFFDLLPRNYYRGGNYNAVITKMGNKLTFRLDRLDLGDGGIEPVDIGGFPAMPIDGWTAWFPGFSDQRGWSINWQDSYFEWINVDYWDDIPNRFKDGDVVKIDVSNRRVLVNGFEDRTLQTIGNDWGGFKIHPGDNTIRLLTSNWAKQCKAEVSWQEAWL
;
A
#
# COMPACT_ATOMS: atom_id res chain seq x y z
N MET A 1 40.43 16.82 -42.38
CA MET A 1 41.24 16.26 -43.49
C MET A 1 40.57 16.78 -44.75
N TYR A 2 41.23 17.62 -45.56
CA TYR A 2 40.63 18.17 -46.77
C TYR A 2 40.61 17.10 -47.86
N ASP A 3 39.44 16.87 -48.45
CA ASP A 3 39.26 15.91 -49.54
C ASP A 3 39.33 16.64 -50.89
N PHE A 4 40.30 16.28 -51.72
CA PHE A 4 40.48 16.84 -53.05
C PHE A 4 39.54 16.13 -54.02
N ARG A 5 38.67 16.86 -54.73
CA ARG A 5 37.88 16.28 -55.83
C ARG A 5 38.69 16.26 -57.12
N GLU A 6 38.91 15.06 -57.64
CA GLU A 6 39.45 14.79 -58.98
C GLU A 6 38.59 15.42 -60.09
N THR A 7 39.26 15.88 -61.15
CA THR A 7 38.67 16.61 -62.29
C THR A 7 38.35 15.72 -63.51
N THR A 8 38.22 14.40 -63.34
CA THR A 8 37.81 13.51 -64.44
C THR A 8 36.29 13.40 -64.54
N PRO A 9 35.69 13.42 -65.75
CA PRO A 9 34.25 13.26 -65.92
C PRO A 9 33.83 11.87 -65.44
N PHE A 10 32.93 11.87 -64.47
CA PHE A 10 32.32 10.70 -63.86
C PHE A 10 31.63 9.80 -64.91
N THR A 11 31.95 8.51 -64.90
CA THR A 11 31.41 7.47 -65.81
C THR A 11 30.95 6.21 -65.05
N GLY A 12 30.39 6.36 -63.86
CA GLY A 12 29.72 5.30 -63.10
C GLY A 12 28.20 5.50 -63.06
N SER A 13 27.42 4.44 -62.92
CA SER A 13 26.02 4.54 -62.49
C SER A 13 26.03 4.76 -60.98
N ASP A 14 25.79 5.99 -60.52
CA ASP A 14 25.73 6.31 -59.09
C ASP A 14 24.57 5.56 -58.41
N ASP A 15 24.89 4.73 -57.42
CA ASP A 15 23.97 4.35 -56.36
C ASP A 15 23.46 5.63 -55.68
N ASN A 16 22.14 5.85 -55.65
CA ASN A 16 21.34 6.79 -54.84
C ASN A 16 22.06 7.58 -53.71
N GLN A 17 23.06 8.40 -54.02
CA GLN A 17 23.71 9.25 -53.04
C GLN A 17 22.95 10.57 -52.96
N ARG A 18 22.17 10.73 -51.89
CA ARG A 18 21.39 11.95 -51.64
C ARG A 18 22.34 13.15 -51.43
N PRO A 19 21.92 14.37 -51.85
CA PRO A 19 22.60 15.60 -51.47
C PRO A 19 22.83 15.70 -49.95
N ALA A 20 23.88 16.43 -49.55
CA ALA A 20 24.19 16.64 -48.14
C ALA A 20 23.02 17.31 -47.40
N GLU A 21 22.33 18.26 -48.04
CA GLU A 21 21.18 18.97 -47.47
C GLU A 21 19.83 18.45 -48.04
N ALA A 22 19.78 17.19 -48.49
CA ALA A 22 18.55 16.60 -49.01
C ALA A 22 17.39 16.71 -48.00
N MET A 23 16.21 17.11 -48.49
CA MET A 23 15.06 17.40 -47.64
C MET A 23 14.19 16.16 -47.45
N LEU A 24 14.03 15.77 -46.18
CA LEU A 24 13.11 14.74 -45.74
C LEU A 24 11.81 15.40 -45.25
N ILE A 25 10.71 15.19 -45.97
CA ILE A 25 9.39 15.72 -45.63
C ILE A 25 8.44 14.57 -45.32
N ASP A 26 7.82 14.60 -44.14
CA ASP A 26 6.90 13.57 -43.63
C ASP A 26 7.43 12.13 -43.78
N GLY A 27 8.74 11.96 -43.54
CA GLY A 27 9.41 10.67 -43.60
C GLY A 27 9.82 10.20 -45.00
N GLN A 28 9.65 11.03 -46.05
CA GLN A 28 10.12 10.73 -47.41
C GLN A 28 11.05 11.80 -47.98
N TYR A 29 12.15 11.39 -48.62
CA TYR A 29 13.04 12.31 -49.33
C TYR A 29 12.45 12.69 -50.68
N ILE A 30 12.37 13.99 -50.98
CA ILE A 30 11.81 14.45 -52.26
C ILE A 30 12.63 13.94 -53.44
N GLU A 31 13.94 13.80 -53.26
CA GLU A 31 14.88 13.24 -54.24
C GLU A 31 14.49 11.83 -54.70
N ASP A 32 13.95 11.02 -53.80
CA ASP A 32 13.51 9.65 -54.11
C ASP A 32 12.10 9.63 -54.73
N LEU A 33 11.29 10.65 -54.43
CA LEU A 33 9.92 10.77 -54.91
C LEU A 33 9.86 11.34 -56.32
N ILE A 34 10.75 12.25 -56.69
CA ILE A 34 10.70 12.98 -57.96
C ILE A 34 12.00 12.75 -58.73
N PRO A 35 12.00 11.89 -59.76
CA PRO A 35 13.17 11.71 -60.60
C PRO A 35 13.67 13.04 -61.18
N GLY A 36 14.96 13.31 -60.97
CA GLY A 36 15.62 14.53 -61.44
C GLY A 36 15.42 15.77 -60.56
N TYR A 37 14.76 15.63 -59.40
CA TYR A 37 14.81 16.61 -58.32
C TYR A 37 16.09 16.44 -57.49
N SER A 38 16.69 17.55 -57.07
CA SER A 38 17.80 17.56 -56.13
C SER A 38 17.77 18.84 -55.30
N THR A 39 17.79 18.73 -53.98
CA THR A 39 18.09 19.86 -53.10
C THR A 39 19.53 20.31 -53.33
N LEU A 40 19.75 21.61 -53.47
CA LEU A 40 21.06 22.21 -53.76
C LEU A 40 21.63 22.92 -52.54
N GLN A 41 20.79 23.73 -51.89
CA GLN A 41 21.16 24.53 -50.72
C GLN A 41 19.92 24.81 -49.87
N VAL A 42 20.09 24.93 -48.57
CA VAL A 42 19.05 25.24 -47.60
C VAL A 42 19.57 26.32 -46.67
N SER A 43 18.87 27.45 -46.59
CA SER A 43 19.26 28.58 -45.75
C SER A 43 18.15 28.99 -44.77
N GLY A 44 18.51 29.71 -43.71
CA GLY A 44 17.57 30.23 -42.71
C GLY A 44 17.45 29.30 -41.51
N ARG A 45 18.32 28.28 -41.40
CA ARG A 45 18.34 27.30 -40.31
C ARG A 45 19.54 27.45 -39.36
N GLU A 46 20.44 28.39 -39.64
CA GLU A 46 21.72 28.57 -38.96
C GLU A 46 21.65 29.60 -37.81
N LEU A 47 21.54 30.89 -38.13
CA LEU A 47 21.50 31.98 -37.14
C LEU A 47 20.12 32.66 -37.14
N LEU A 48 19.52 32.78 -35.96
CA LEU A 48 18.27 33.52 -35.74
C LEU A 48 18.55 34.88 -35.09
N SER A 49 18.06 35.95 -35.71
CA SER A 49 18.06 37.28 -35.11
C SER A 49 16.84 37.47 -34.21
N GLN A 50 17.00 38.22 -33.12
CA GLN A 50 15.87 38.59 -32.27
C GLN A 50 15.07 39.74 -32.89
N SER A 51 13.75 39.68 -32.74
CA SER A 51 12.86 40.81 -33.01
C SER A 51 12.90 41.75 -31.81
N ILE A 52 13.34 42.99 -32.01
CA ILE A 52 13.51 44.00 -30.95
C ILE A 52 12.54 45.16 -31.20
N GLU A 53 11.62 45.38 -30.26
CA GLU A 53 10.75 46.56 -30.26
C GLU A 53 11.42 47.70 -29.47
N LYS A 54 11.45 48.89 -30.06
CA LYS A 54 12.20 50.04 -29.54
C LYS A 54 11.28 51.23 -29.29
N GLN A 55 11.59 51.99 -28.24
CA GLN A 55 10.91 53.25 -27.93
C GLN A 55 11.91 54.40 -27.82
N THR A 56 11.72 55.40 -28.65
CA THR A 56 12.44 56.67 -28.59
C THR A 56 11.76 57.62 -27.60
N ILE A 57 12.53 58.23 -26.68
CA ILE A 57 12.00 59.19 -25.69
C ILE A 57 12.46 60.62 -26.03
N GLY A 58 11.52 61.43 -26.53
CA GLY A 58 11.75 62.85 -26.79
C GLY A 58 12.90 63.09 -27.78
N LYS A 59 13.91 63.85 -27.35
CA LYS A 59 15.10 64.21 -28.15
C LYS A 59 16.40 63.62 -27.60
N SER A 60 16.30 62.61 -26.74
CA SER A 60 17.46 61.95 -26.16
C SER A 60 18.16 61.08 -27.21
N ASP A 61 19.48 60.96 -27.11
CA ASP A 61 20.26 60.07 -27.97
C ASP A 61 20.00 58.59 -27.61
N GLY A 62 19.73 57.76 -28.61
CA GLY A 62 19.48 56.32 -28.46
C GLY A 62 18.01 55.92 -28.25
N ASP A 63 17.76 54.61 -28.12
CA ASP A 63 16.43 54.01 -27.94
C ASP A 63 16.39 53.08 -26.72
N PHE A 64 15.23 52.97 -26.08
CA PHE A 64 14.95 51.97 -25.06
C PHE A 64 14.36 50.71 -25.70
N ILE A 65 14.82 49.52 -25.29
CA ILE A 65 14.21 48.26 -25.70
C ILE A 65 12.95 48.04 -24.86
N GLN A 66 11.78 47.95 -25.51
CA GLN A 66 10.54 47.60 -24.83
C GLN A 66 10.49 46.10 -24.51
N TYR A 67 10.77 45.27 -25.51
CA TYR A 67 10.93 43.83 -25.38
C TYR A 67 11.73 43.26 -26.55
N ALA A 68 12.30 42.06 -26.34
CA ALA A 68 12.91 41.24 -27.37
C ALA A 68 12.22 39.87 -27.38
N ARG A 69 12.04 39.30 -28.58
CA ARG A 69 11.46 37.97 -28.74
C ARG A 69 12.16 37.19 -29.85
N ASN A 70 12.07 35.87 -29.79
CA ASN A 70 12.46 34.99 -30.89
C ASN A 70 11.30 34.96 -31.89
N PRO A 71 11.53 35.36 -33.16
CA PRO A 71 10.47 35.35 -34.18
C PRO A 71 10.28 33.95 -34.78
N SER A 72 9.21 33.80 -35.56
CA SER A 72 9.07 32.69 -36.52
C SER A 72 10.23 32.68 -37.52
N ARG A 73 10.46 31.56 -38.20
CA ARG A 73 11.60 31.36 -39.11
C ARG A 73 11.11 31.02 -40.51
N GLU A 74 11.88 31.39 -41.52
CA GLU A 74 11.65 31.01 -42.91
C GLU A 74 12.86 30.21 -43.40
N ILE A 75 12.63 28.98 -43.85
CA ILE A 75 13.66 28.11 -44.40
C ILE A 75 13.50 28.12 -45.92
N VAL A 76 14.53 28.60 -46.62
CA VAL A 76 14.53 28.68 -48.09
C VAL A 76 15.29 27.49 -48.65
N VAL A 77 14.61 26.67 -49.44
CA VAL A 77 15.14 25.46 -50.07
C VAL A 77 15.38 25.73 -51.55
N GLY A 78 16.65 25.85 -51.93
CA GLY A 78 17.08 25.91 -53.32
C GLY A 78 17.14 24.51 -53.92
N TYR A 79 16.50 24.31 -55.06
CA TYR A 79 16.39 23.01 -55.72
C TYR A 79 16.70 23.08 -57.22
N ARG A 80 17.14 21.95 -57.77
CA ARG A 80 17.18 21.68 -59.21
C ARG A 80 16.06 20.70 -59.55
N LEU A 81 15.37 20.94 -60.66
CA LEU A 81 14.47 19.96 -61.26
C LEU A 81 14.78 19.80 -62.75
N ALA A 82 15.09 18.57 -63.16
CA ALA A 82 15.40 18.25 -64.55
C ALA A 82 14.64 16.99 -65.03
N ALA A 83 14.08 17.05 -66.24
CA ALA A 83 13.41 15.92 -66.86
C ALA A 83 13.75 15.82 -68.36
N SER A 84 13.61 14.63 -68.93
CA SER A 84 13.92 14.33 -70.33
C SER A 84 12.99 15.01 -71.34
N ASP A 85 11.75 15.27 -70.95
CA ASP A 85 10.68 15.74 -71.83
C ASP A 85 9.68 16.62 -71.08
N ASN A 86 8.86 17.35 -71.85
CA ASN A 86 7.93 18.35 -71.32
C ASN A 86 6.85 17.74 -70.42
N LEU A 87 6.41 16.50 -70.70
CA LEU A 87 5.36 15.84 -69.93
C LEU A 87 5.90 15.41 -68.58
N SER A 88 7.04 14.72 -68.55
CA SER A 88 7.74 14.32 -67.33
C SER A 88 8.08 15.52 -66.45
N PHE A 89 8.54 16.63 -67.05
CA PHE A 89 8.80 17.88 -66.33
C PHE A 89 7.55 18.44 -65.65
N ARG A 90 6.41 18.45 -66.35
CA ARG A 90 5.15 18.93 -65.78
C ARG A 90 4.62 18.01 -64.68
N GLN A 91 4.71 16.68 -64.87
CA GLN A 91 4.31 15.69 -63.87
C GLN A 91 5.14 15.80 -62.60
N ALA A 92 6.46 16.04 -62.73
CA ALA A 92 7.32 16.28 -61.59
C ALA A 92 6.86 17.49 -60.75
N PHE A 93 6.47 18.60 -61.39
CA PHE A 93 5.89 19.75 -60.68
C PHE A 93 4.54 19.46 -60.01
N TYR A 94 3.66 18.67 -60.63
CA TYR A 94 2.42 18.26 -59.96
C TYR A 94 2.70 17.43 -58.72
N LYS A 95 3.70 16.55 -58.78
CA LYS A 95 4.14 15.75 -57.63
C LYS A 95 4.78 16.62 -56.56
N LEU A 96 5.64 17.57 -56.93
CA LEU A 96 6.25 18.51 -56.00
C LEU A 96 5.18 19.34 -55.27
N ASN A 97 4.22 19.90 -56.01
CA ASN A 97 3.10 20.62 -55.41
C ASN A 97 2.32 19.72 -54.45
N SER A 98 2.02 18.48 -54.85
CA SER A 98 1.29 17.54 -54.00
C SER A 98 2.05 17.17 -52.72
N ILE A 99 3.38 17.16 -52.74
CA ILE A 99 4.20 16.85 -51.57
C ILE A 99 4.29 18.05 -50.61
N LEU A 100 4.43 19.26 -51.15
CA LEU A 100 4.64 20.47 -50.35
C LEU A 100 3.35 21.11 -49.80
N HIS A 101 2.18 20.78 -50.35
CA HIS A 101 0.92 21.35 -49.89
C HIS A 101 0.34 20.59 -48.69
N GLY A 102 -0.03 21.34 -47.66
CA GLY A 102 -0.62 20.86 -46.42
C GLY A 102 -0.64 21.98 -45.39
N ASP A 103 -1.34 21.78 -44.28
CA ASP A 103 -1.39 22.78 -43.20
C ASP A 103 -0.08 22.82 -42.42
N SER A 104 0.61 21.68 -42.30
CA SER A 104 1.85 21.52 -41.55
C SER A 104 2.57 20.24 -41.97
N HIS A 105 3.89 20.31 -42.10
CA HIS A 105 4.77 19.20 -42.45
C HIS A 105 5.92 19.08 -41.46
N GLN A 106 6.34 17.85 -41.19
CA GLN A 106 7.57 17.58 -40.47
C GLN A 106 8.74 17.53 -41.46
N VAL A 107 9.67 18.47 -41.34
CA VAL A 107 10.79 18.63 -42.28
C VAL A 107 12.13 18.46 -41.57
N SER A 108 13.01 17.62 -42.11
CA SER A 108 14.40 17.47 -41.64
C SER A 108 15.35 17.44 -42.84
N PHE A 109 16.65 17.59 -42.57
CA PHE A 109 17.67 17.67 -43.61
C PHE A 109 18.76 16.63 -43.38
N ASN A 110 19.31 16.11 -44.46
CA ASN A 110 20.23 14.96 -44.44
C ASN A 110 21.57 15.23 -43.72
N ASP A 111 21.91 16.49 -43.47
CA ASP A 111 23.09 16.90 -42.72
C ASP A 111 22.86 16.97 -41.20
N ASP A 112 21.60 17.07 -40.75
CA ASP A 112 21.20 16.98 -39.34
C ASP A 112 19.89 16.19 -39.17
N PRO A 113 19.91 14.86 -39.40
CA PRO A 113 18.69 14.03 -39.40
C PRO A 113 18.12 13.78 -38.00
N SER A 114 18.81 14.19 -36.92
CA SER A 114 18.30 14.05 -35.55
C SER A 114 17.31 15.15 -35.17
N LYS A 115 17.16 16.18 -35.99
CA LYS A 115 16.27 17.32 -35.75
C LYS A 115 15.28 17.52 -36.89
N TYR A 116 14.12 18.05 -36.56
CA TYR A 116 13.11 18.44 -37.52
C TYR A 116 12.51 19.81 -37.21
N TRP A 117 11.81 20.35 -38.20
CA TRP A 117 11.08 21.60 -38.17
C TRP A 117 9.62 21.31 -38.46
N ILE A 118 8.71 22.03 -37.81
CA ILE A 118 7.29 22.02 -38.16
C ILE A 118 7.06 23.22 -39.07
N ALA A 119 6.78 22.94 -40.35
CA ALA A 119 6.79 23.98 -41.37
C ALA A 119 5.63 23.87 -42.36
N THR A 120 5.24 25.01 -42.92
CA THR A 120 4.21 25.13 -43.96
C THR A 120 4.81 25.79 -45.19
N PHE A 121 4.58 25.23 -46.37
CA PHE A 121 5.01 25.84 -47.63
C PHE A 121 4.33 27.19 -47.84
N SER A 122 5.12 28.27 -47.98
CA SER A 122 4.61 29.64 -47.91
C SER A 122 4.87 30.49 -49.15
N ASP A 123 6.01 30.31 -49.81
CA ASP A 123 6.40 31.15 -50.95
C ASP A 123 7.26 30.41 -51.98
N ILE A 124 7.34 30.95 -53.19
CA ILE A 124 8.06 30.37 -54.34
C ILE A 124 8.76 31.48 -55.12
N ASP A 125 10.04 31.30 -55.42
CA ASP A 125 10.77 32.18 -56.33
C ASP A 125 10.41 31.95 -57.81
N ASP A 126 10.77 32.89 -58.70
CA ASP A 126 10.47 32.76 -60.13
C ASP A 126 11.05 31.44 -60.70
N VAL A 127 10.19 30.69 -61.41
CA VAL A 127 10.57 29.43 -62.05
C VAL A 127 10.91 29.72 -63.51
N PRO A 128 12.17 29.49 -63.96
CA PRO A 128 12.57 29.76 -65.34
C PRO A 128 11.70 29.06 -66.38
N LYS A 129 11.19 29.82 -67.36
CA LYS A 129 10.21 29.34 -68.35
C LYS A 129 10.92 28.80 -69.60
N GLY A 130 10.29 27.82 -70.26
CA GLY A 130 10.73 27.30 -71.56
C GLY A 130 11.95 26.36 -71.54
N ARG A 131 12.26 25.75 -70.38
CA ARG A 131 13.34 24.77 -70.22
C ARG A 131 12.84 23.59 -69.37
N ASN A 132 13.35 22.38 -69.61
CA ASN A 132 13.04 21.17 -68.81
C ASN A 132 14.11 20.86 -67.75
N ALA A 133 15.05 21.78 -67.53
CA ALA A 133 16.05 21.72 -66.48
C ALA A 133 16.17 23.12 -65.89
N ILE A 134 15.75 23.26 -64.63
CA ILE A 134 15.68 24.54 -63.93
C ILE A 134 16.33 24.45 -62.55
N THR A 135 16.66 25.62 -62.03
CA THR A 135 16.99 25.86 -60.62
C THR A 135 16.08 26.97 -60.14
N SER A 136 15.51 26.81 -58.96
CA SER A 136 14.62 27.78 -58.30
C SER A 136 14.63 27.49 -56.78
N SER A 137 13.82 28.20 -56.02
CA SER A 137 13.70 28.05 -54.56
C SER A 137 12.26 28.17 -54.11
N PHE A 138 11.96 27.57 -52.97
CA PHE A 138 10.72 27.79 -52.23
C PHE A 138 11.00 28.00 -50.75
N THR A 139 10.03 28.59 -50.06
CA THR A 139 10.12 28.93 -48.66
C THR A 139 9.16 28.07 -47.83
N LEU A 140 9.68 27.58 -46.71
CA LEU A 140 8.94 26.92 -45.66
C LEU A 140 8.86 27.87 -44.46
N PHE A 141 7.64 28.27 -44.09
CA PHE A 141 7.37 29.05 -42.90
C PHE A 141 7.32 28.13 -41.68
N VAL A 142 8.16 28.39 -40.68
CA VAL A 142 8.23 27.68 -39.40
C VAL A 142 7.63 28.59 -38.31
N PRO A 143 6.39 28.32 -37.86
CA PRO A 143 5.68 29.23 -36.96
C PRO A 143 6.33 29.41 -35.59
N ASP A 144 6.88 28.34 -35.00
CA ASP A 144 7.51 28.35 -33.68
C ASP A 144 8.98 28.80 -33.71
N GLY A 145 9.60 28.78 -34.90
CA GLY A 145 10.96 29.24 -35.14
C GLY A 145 12.07 28.33 -34.61
N ILE A 146 11.75 27.12 -34.11
CA ILE A 146 12.69 26.23 -33.42
C ILE A 146 12.81 24.85 -34.09
N ALA A 147 13.95 24.21 -33.90
CA ALA A 147 14.15 22.81 -34.29
C ALA A 147 13.76 21.90 -33.12
N HIS A 148 13.17 20.75 -33.42
CA HIS A 148 12.74 19.74 -32.43
C HIS A 148 13.54 18.45 -32.59
N SER A 149 13.78 17.75 -31.50
CA SER A 149 14.44 16.44 -31.53
C SER A 149 13.51 15.37 -32.09
N VAL A 150 14.02 14.56 -33.02
CA VAL A 150 13.34 13.34 -33.45
C VAL A 150 13.24 12.33 -32.30
N SER A 151 14.25 12.28 -31.42
CA SER A 151 14.20 11.40 -30.25
C SER A 151 13.41 12.01 -29.11
N THR A 152 12.58 11.16 -28.49
CA THR A 152 11.97 11.46 -27.19
C THR A 152 12.93 11.05 -26.09
N GLN A 153 13.16 11.97 -25.16
CA GLN A 153 13.92 11.72 -23.94
C GLN A 153 12.94 11.31 -22.82
N THR A 154 13.41 10.49 -21.88
CA THR A 154 12.61 10.00 -20.75
C THR A 154 13.38 10.05 -19.44
N ALA A 155 12.70 10.32 -18.34
CA ALA A 155 13.20 10.23 -16.98
C ALA A 155 12.08 9.72 -16.07
N ASP A 156 12.42 9.05 -14.98
CA ASP A 156 11.43 8.46 -14.08
C ASP A 156 11.80 8.62 -12.61
N ASN A 157 10.85 8.34 -11.73
CA ASN A 157 11.06 8.41 -10.29
C ASN A 157 11.47 7.07 -9.66
N MET A 158 12.08 6.16 -10.41
CA MET A 158 12.46 4.82 -9.96
C MET A 158 13.98 4.69 -9.84
N PRO A 159 14.62 5.27 -8.81
CA PRO A 159 16.08 5.26 -8.66
C PRO A 159 16.68 3.84 -8.52
N TYR A 160 15.85 2.85 -8.18
CA TYR A 160 16.27 1.45 -8.01
C TYR A 160 15.89 0.54 -9.18
N LYS A 161 15.35 1.05 -10.30
CA LYS A 161 14.87 0.22 -11.43
C LYS A 161 15.94 -0.69 -12.04
N ASP A 162 17.19 -0.24 -12.01
CA ASP A 162 18.34 -0.96 -12.56
C ASP A 162 19.08 -1.80 -11.49
N VAL A 163 18.59 -1.78 -10.25
CA VAL A 163 19.11 -2.61 -9.15
C VAL A 163 18.26 -3.88 -9.07
N PRO A 164 18.86 -5.09 -8.95
CA PRO A 164 18.10 -6.32 -8.78
C PRO A 164 17.04 -6.22 -7.67
N VAL A 165 15.84 -6.73 -7.92
CA VAL A 165 14.68 -6.57 -7.02
C VAL A 165 14.97 -7.20 -5.65
N ASN A 166 14.68 -6.44 -4.58
CA ASN A 166 14.58 -6.99 -3.24
C ASN A 166 13.23 -7.67 -3.06
N LEU A 167 13.23 -8.98 -2.80
CA LEU A 167 12.04 -9.80 -2.61
C LEU A 167 11.36 -9.55 -1.24
N LEU A 168 12.04 -8.87 -0.32
CA LEU A 168 11.53 -8.53 1.02
C LEU A 168 10.91 -7.14 1.05
N THR A 169 9.75 -7.00 1.68
CA THR A 169 9.06 -5.71 1.91
C THR A 169 9.41 -5.12 3.28
N GLY A 170 9.44 -3.79 3.39
CA GLY A 170 9.63 -3.05 4.63
C GLY A 170 11.08 -2.98 5.12
N THR A 171 12.05 -3.30 4.26
CA THR A 171 13.48 -3.36 4.62
C THR A 171 14.16 -2.00 4.76
N SER A 172 13.45 -0.92 4.43
CA SER A 172 13.85 0.47 4.70
C SER A 172 13.94 0.75 6.20
N THR A 173 13.14 0.07 7.01
CA THR A 173 13.11 0.20 8.47
C THR A 173 14.04 -0.83 9.11
N PRO A 174 15.10 -0.42 9.82
CA PRO A 174 15.97 -1.35 10.53
C PRO A 174 15.24 -2.07 11.66
N ILE A 175 15.66 -3.31 11.94
CA ILE A 175 15.15 -4.12 13.04
C ILE A 175 16.13 -4.04 14.20
N GLN A 176 15.65 -3.67 15.39
CA GLN A 176 16.42 -3.74 16.64
C GLN A 176 15.78 -4.75 17.58
N ARG A 177 16.56 -5.74 18.03
CA ARG A 177 16.09 -6.82 18.90
C ARG A 177 17.12 -7.23 19.94
N THR A 178 16.67 -7.37 21.18
CA THR A 178 17.45 -7.91 22.29
C THR A 178 17.24 -9.41 22.41
N GLY A 179 18.31 -10.18 22.41
CA GLY A 179 18.25 -11.61 22.67
C GLY A 179 17.86 -11.90 24.13
N ASN A 180 17.17 -13.01 24.38
CA ASN A 180 16.71 -13.42 25.71
C ASN A 180 17.64 -14.43 26.41
N GLY A 181 18.80 -14.74 25.81
CA GLY A 181 19.78 -15.69 26.33
C GLY A 181 19.41 -17.18 26.19
N THR A 182 18.30 -17.52 25.53
CA THR A 182 17.90 -18.91 25.30
C THR A 182 18.36 -19.42 23.94
N THR A 183 18.36 -20.75 23.77
CA THR A 183 18.48 -21.37 22.45
C THR A 183 17.16 -21.27 21.69
N ASN A 184 17.24 -21.24 20.35
CA ASN A 184 16.13 -21.14 19.42
C ASN A 184 15.21 -19.93 19.67
N ASN A 185 15.79 -18.80 20.09
CA ASN A 185 15.05 -17.55 20.23
C ASN A 185 14.84 -16.94 18.84
N VAL A 186 13.65 -17.13 18.30
CA VAL A 186 13.27 -16.72 16.94
C VAL A 186 12.51 -15.41 16.99
N VAL A 187 12.87 -14.49 16.09
CA VAL A 187 12.21 -13.21 15.90
C VAL A 187 11.88 -12.99 14.44
N SER A 188 10.61 -12.67 14.16
CA SER A 188 10.17 -12.28 12.82
C SER A 188 10.95 -11.07 12.32
N ALA A 189 11.45 -11.14 11.09
CA ALA A 189 12.21 -10.07 10.47
C ALA A 189 11.38 -9.32 9.42
N TYR A 190 11.45 -9.76 8.17
CA TYR A 190 10.77 -9.15 7.03
C TYR A 190 9.90 -10.16 6.29
N LYS A 191 8.95 -9.68 5.49
CA LYS A 191 7.95 -10.48 4.79
C LYS A 191 8.10 -10.35 3.28
N PHE A 192 7.43 -11.24 2.54
CA PHE A 192 7.35 -11.19 1.07
C PHE A 192 6.08 -10.45 0.57
N GLY A 193 5.57 -9.48 1.34
CA GLY A 193 4.38 -8.73 0.94
C GLY A 193 3.12 -9.58 0.71
N GLY A 194 2.87 -10.57 1.57
CA GLY A 194 1.69 -11.46 1.47
C GLY A 194 1.83 -12.63 0.49
N LYS A 195 3.00 -12.78 -0.15
CA LYS A 195 3.32 -13.91 -1.03
C LYS A 195 4.11 -14.99 -0.30
N GLN A 196 4.17 -16.20 -0.85
CA GLN A 196 5.08 -17.24 -0.39
C GLN A 196 6.33 -17.29 -1.27
N LEU A 197 7.43 -17.82 -0.73
CA LEU A 197 8.71 -17.93 -1.44
C LEU A 197 8.55 -18.62 -2.80
N LYS A 198 7.80 -19.72 -2.84
CA LYS A 198 7.51 -20.46 -4.08
C LYS A 198 6.89 -19.60 -5.20
N ASP A 199 6.20 -18.52 -4.84
CA ASP A 199 5.48 -17.65 -5.79
C ASP A 199 6.37 -16.53 -6.35
N ILE A 200 7.58 -16.31 -5.79
CA ILE A 200 8.41 -15.13 -6.10
C ILE A 200 9.84 -15.45 -6.55
N ILE A 201 10.36 -16.65 -6.31
CA ILE A 201 11.77 -16.99 -6.61
C ILE A 201 12.06 -17.33 -8.08
N GLY A 202 11.01 -17.42 -8.91
CA GLY A 202 11.11 -17.62 -10.36
C GLY A 202 11.97 -18.84 -10.78
N ALA A 203 12.57 -18.74 -11.97
CA ALA A 203 13.47 -19.76 -12.54
C ALA A 203 14.97 -19.53 -12.19
N GLY A 204 15.26 -18.73 -11.15
CA GLY A 204 16.62 -18.45 -10.73
C GLY A 204 17.41 -19.72 -10.35
N THR A 205 18.75 -19.62 -10.39
CA THR A 205 19.63 -20.73 -9.99
C THR A 205 20.01 -20.68 -8.52
N SER A 206 20.04 -19.49 -7.91
CA SER A 206 20.40 -19.27 -6.49
C SER A 206 19.58 -18.14 -5.88
N LEU A 207 19.42 -18.16 -4.56
CA LEU A 207 18.93 -17.07 -3.73
C LEU A 207 20.10 -16.47 -2.96
N VAL A 208 20.15 -15.15 -2.91
CA VAL A 208 21.19 -14.35 -2.28
C VAL A 208 20.55 -13.51 -1.18
N LEU A 209 21.02 -13.69 0.05
CA LEU A 209 20.64 -12.92 1.22
C LEU A 209 21.82 -12.07 1.68
N SER A 210 21.61 -10.77 1.84
CA SER A 210 22.60 -9.85 2.43
C SER A 210 21.93 -8.88 3.40
N PHE A 211 22.69 -8.39 4.38
CA PHE A 211 22.26 -7.34 5.31
C PHE A 211 23.45 -6.77 6.08
N ASP A 212 23.27 -5.58 6.63
CA ASP A 212 24.21 -4.98 7.59
C ASP A 212 23.76 -5.24 9.02
N TRP A 213 24.71 -5.42 9.92
CA TRP A 213 24.44 -5.62 11.35
C TRP A 213 25.32 -4.72 12.24
N SER A 214 24.81 -4.36 13.41
CA SER A 214 25.59 -3.69 14.46
C SER A 214 25.13 -4.04 15.87
N VAL A 215 26.08 -4.01 16.81
CA VAL A 215 25.92 -4.27 18.25
C VAL A 215 26.70 -3.22 19.04
N SER A 216 25.99 -2.42 19.84
CA SER A 216 26.58 -1.31 20.62
C SER A 216 27.30 -1.77 21.89
N ASP A 217 26.82 -2.85 22.51
CA ASP A 217 27.23 -3.25 23.86
C ASP A 217 28.21 -4.43 23.82
N GLN A 218 29.30 -4.33 24.58
CA GLN A 218 30.28 -5.41 24.69
C GLN A 218 29.71 -6.61 25.46
N GLY A 219 29.97 -7.82 24.95
CA GLY A 219 29.66 -9.07 25.67
C GLY A 219 28.67 -10.02 25.00
N ALA A 220 28.29 -9.78 23.74
CA ALA A 220 27.50 -10.73 22.97
C ALA A 220 28.25 -12.06 22.81
N LEU A 221 27.79 -13.11 23.47
CA LEU A 221 28.17 -14.49 23.20
C LEU A 221 26.94 -15.16 22.61
N GLY A 222 27.03 -15.74 21.42
CA GLY A 222 25.90 -16.42 20.79
C GLY A 222 25.98 -16.47 19.27
N ASN A 223 25.08 -17.25 18.68
CA ASN A 223 24.98 -17.42 17.24
C ASN A 223 23.79 -16.64 16.70
N PHE A 224 24.01 -16.03 15.54
CA PHE A 224 22.97 -15.39 14.76
C PHE A 224 22.78 -16.13 13.44
N THR A 225 21.53 -16.49 13.15
CA THR A 225 21.15 -17.17 11.91
C THR A 225 19.98 -16.41 11.28
N ALA A 226 20.17 -15.89 10.06
CA ALA A 226 19.05 -15.47 9.23
C ALA A 226 18.55 -16.67 8.44
N GLN A 227 17.24 -16.91 8.46
CA GLN A 227 16.64 -18.08 7.82
C GLN A 227 15.22 -17.77 7.33
N LEU A 228 14.73 -18.57 6.39
CA LEU A 228 13.31 -18.59 6.08
C LEU A 228 12.47 -18.86 7.34
N ASN A 229 11.26 -18.33 7.39
CA ASN A 229 10.36 -18.53 8.54
C ASN A 229 9.46 -19.77 8.46
N ALA A 230 9.69 -20.61 7.45
CA ALA A 230 9.14 -21.95 7.34
C ALA A 230 10.18 -22.87 6.69
N ALA A 231 9.89 -24.17 6.67
CA ALA A 231 10.70 -25.14 5.95
C ALA A 231 10.94 -24.68 4.49
N PRO A 232 12.16 -24.81 3.95
CA PRO A 232 13.30 -25.57 4.48
C PRO A 232 14.22 -24.86 5.49
N TRP A 233 13.90 -23.65 5.98
CA TRP A 233 14.76 -22.88 6.89
C TRP A 233 16.16 -22.58 6.30
N SER A 234 16.28 -22.52 4.97
CA SER A 234 17.54 -22.29 4.26
C SER A 234 18.14 -20.90 4.53
N PHE A 235 19.40 -20.71 4.07
CA PHE A 235 20.37 -19.64 4.37
C PHE A 235 21.24 -19.86 5.62
N GLY A 236 21.03 -20.96 6.35
CA GLY A 236 21.70 -21.24 7.63
C GLY A 236 23.21 -21.50 7.53
N VAL A 237 24.00 -20.44 7.73
CA VAL A 237 25.33 -20.54 8.37
C VAL A 237 25.38 -19.53 9.51
N ASP A 238 25.71 -20.02 10.69
CA ASP A 238 25.79 -19.24 11.92
C ASP A 238 26.91 -18.19 11.82
N THR A 239 26.56 -16.92 12.03
CA THR A 239 27.56 -15.88 12.28
C THR A 239 27.70 -15.70 13.78
N ASN A 240 28.93 -15.86 14.30
CA ASN A 240 29.24 -15.48 15.67
C ASN A 240 29.15 -13.96 15.78
N ILE A 241 28.29 -13.46 16.67
CA ILE A 241 28.20 -12.03 16.90
C ILE A 241 29.24 -11.63 17.95
N SER A 242 30.17 -10.76 17.55
CA SER A 242 31.04 -9.99 18.45
C SER A 242 30.59 -8.52 18.49
N SER A 243 31.08 -7.74 19.46
CA SER A 243 30.86 -6.29 19.47
C SER A 243 31.37 -5.64 18.17
N GLY A 244 30.62 -4.69 17.62
CA GLY A 244 30.99 -3.98 16.39
C GLY A 244 29.86 -3.95 15.36
N SER A 245 30.23 -3.75 14.11
CA SER A 245 29.33 -3.80 12.95
C SER A 245 29.96 -4.58 11.82
N GLY A 246 29.13 -5.07 10.89
CA GLY A 246 29.60 -5.81 9.72
C GLY A 246 28.52 -6.01 8.66
N HIS A 247 28.92 -6.66 7.57
CA HIS A 247 28.03 -7.04 6.48
C HIS A 247 27.95 -8.57 6.41
N TYR A 248 26.74 -9.11 6.34
CA TYR A 248 26.48 -10.52 6.13
C TYR A 248 26.10 -10.78 4.68
N TYR A 249 26.55 -11.91 4.16
CA TYR A 249 26.23 -12.38 2.82
C TYR A 249 26.13 -13.92 2.80
N ALA A 250 25.08 -14.45 2.18
CA ALA A 250 24.95 -15.87 1.86
C ALA A 250 24.26 -16.08 0.51
N SER A 251 24.70 -17.10 -0.21
CA SER A 251 24.09 -17.58 -1.45
C SER A 251 23.76 -19.06 -1.31
N SER A 252 22.55 -19.45 -1.69
CA SER A 252 22.07 -20.83 -1.63
C SER A 252 21.42 -21.22 -2.96
N PRO A 253 21.74 -22.39 -3.54
CA PRO A 253 21.10 -22.84 -4.77
C PRO A 253 19.60 -23.06 -4.55
N ILE A 254 18.79 -22.72 -5.56
CA ILE A 254 17.33 -22.92 -5.47
C ILE A 254 17.01 -24.39 -5.73
N GLY A 255 16.85 -25.14 -4.63
CA GLY A 255 16.42 -26.54 -4.63
C GLY A 255 14.91 -26.73 -4.83
N SER A 256 14.49 -27.99 -4.99
CA SER A 256 13.07 -28.35 -5.10
C SER A 256 12.26 -28.06 -3.83
N ASP A 257 12.91 -28.08 -2.68
CA ASP A 257 12.37 -27.74 -1.36
C ASP A 257 12.04 -26.25 -1.24
N MET A 258 12.93 -25.35 -1.72
CA MET A 258 12.66 -23.91 -1.76
C MET A 258 11.50 -23.58 -2.72
N LYS A 259 11.40 -24.31 -3.84
CA LYS A 259 10.27 -24.21 -4.79
C LYS A 259 8.95 -24.72 -4.25
N ALA A 260 8.98 -25.51 -3.17
CA ALA A 260 7.79 -25.97 -2.45
C ALA A 260 7.54 -25.18 -1.16
N SER A 261 8.42 -24.24 -0.80
CA SER A 261 8.38 -23.56 0.48
C SER A 261 7.16 -22.64 0.60
N THR A 262 6.48 -22.77 1.75
CA THR A 262 5.37 -21.90 2.15
C THR A 262 5.84 -20.73 3.03
N ALA A 263 7.16 -20.50 3.13
CA ALA A 263 7.70 -19.37 3.86
C ALA A 263 7.14 -18.07 3.26
N ASP A 264 6.62 -17.19 4.11
CA ASP A 264 6.08 -15.89 3.73
C ASP A 264 7.01 -14.73 4.16
N GLY A 265 8.21 -15.08 4.63
CA GLY A 265 9.25 -14.11 4.98
C GLY A 265 10.52 -14.74 5.52
N ILE A 266 11.36 -13.87 6.08
CA ILE A 266 12.60 -14.20 6.79
C ILE A 266 12.40 -13.96 8.28
N GLN A 267 13.07 -14.77 9.08
CA GLN A 267 13.19 -14.60 10.51
C GLN A 267 14.66 -14.66 10.91
N ILE A 268 14.92 -14.15 12.10
CA ILE A 268 16.22 -14.17 12.74
C ILE A 268 16.15 -15.15 13.91
N ARG A 269 17.10 -16.08 13.98
CA ARG A 269 17.32 -16.93 15.15
C ARG A 269 18.55 -16.41 15.90
N MET A 270 18.39 -16.16 17.20
CA MET A 270 19.41 -15.65 18.10
C MET A 270 19.69 -16.67 19.20
N ASP A 271 20.68 -17.53 19.03
CA ASP A 271 20.98 -18.57 20.01
C ASP A 271 21.95 -18.08 21.08
N ASN A 272 21.49 -18.06 22.34
CA ASN A 272 22.24 -17.64 23.53
C ASN A 272 22.65 -16.15 23.54
N VAL A 273 22.15 -15.36 22.59
CA VAL A 273 22.40 -13.92 22.53
C VAL A 273 21.66 -13.21 23.65
N THR A 274 22.32 -12.28 24.33
CA THR A 274 21.76 -11.44 25.40
C THR A 274 21.83 -9.94 25.10
N THR A 275 22.50 -9.55 24.01
CA THR A 275 22.65 -8.15 23.59
C THR A 275 21.57 -7.71 22.61
N THR A 276 21.51 -6.41 22.33
CA THR A 276 20.70 -5.84 21.25
C THR A 276 21.47 -5.82 19.94
N ILE A 277 20.85 -6.36 18.89
CA ILE A 277 21.38 -6.34 17.52
C ILE A 277 20.49 -5.47 16.67
N THR A 278 21.11 -4.60 15.88
CA THR A 278 20.45 -3.83 14.82
C THR A 278 20.75 -4.47 13.48
N ILE A 279 19.72 -4.77 12.70
CA ILE A 279 19.81 -5.25 11.32
C ILE A 279 19.23 -4.19 10.39
N SER A 280 19.98 -3.82 9.37
CA SER A 280 19.59 -2.83 8.37
C SER A 280 19.94 -3.32 6.96
N ASN A 281 19.37 -2.68 5.95
CA ASN A 281 19.69 -2.92 4.55
C ASN A 281 19.55 -4.40 4.14
N MET A 282 18.58 -5.13 4.73
CA MET A 282 18.38 -6.53 4.39
C MET A 282 17.79 -6.68 2.99
N LYS A 283 18.39 -7.56 2.20
CA LYS A 283 17.96 -7.85 0.84
C LYS A 283 17.96 -9.34 0.58
N LEU A 284 16.88 -9.81 -0.03
CA LEU A 284 16.81 -11.13 -0.64
C LEU A 284 16.62 -10.96 -2.15
N GLY A 285 17.49 -11.53 -2.95
CA GLY A 285 17.41 -11.49 -4.42
C GLY A 285 17.92 -12.79 -5.04
N THR A 286 18.00 -12.83 -6.36
CA THR A 286 18.59 -13.96 -7.11
C THR A 286 20.05 -13.73 -7.50
N THR A 287 20.54 -12.51 -7.32
CA THR A 287 21.91 -12.08 -7.59
C THR A 287 22.39 -11.13 -6.50
N ASP A 288 23.70 -11.08 -6.28
CA ASP A 288 24.30 -10.10 -5.38
C ASP A 288 24.11 -8.68 -5.91
N SER A 289 23.80 -7.73 -5.02
CA SER A 289 23.60 -6.33 -5.35
C SER A 289 23.54 -5.45 -4.09
N PRO A 290 23.78 -4.13 -4.23
CA PRO A 290 23.47 -3.17 -3.18
C PRO A 290 22.02 -3.28 -2.72
N TRP A 291 21.76 -2.83 -1.49
CA TRP A 291 20.40 -2.79 -0.95
C TRP A 291 19.49 -1.88 -1.79
N SER A 292 18.23 -2.30 -1.90
CA SER A 292 17.13 -1.50 -2.44
C SER A 292 15.84 -1.88 -1.72
N PRO A 293 14.87 -0.97 -1.60
CA PRO A 293 13.52 -1.29 -1.16
C PRO A 293 12.82 -2.21 -2.18
N ASN A 294 11.73 -2.87 -1.76
CA ASN A 294 10.87 -3.61 -2.68
C ASN A 294 10.09 -2.63 -3.57
N PRO A 295 9.82 -2.92 -4.85
CA PRO A 295 8.92 -2.10 -5.67
C PRO A 295 7.52 -1.87 -5.08
N ALA A 296 7.06 -2.73 -4.17
CA ALA A 296 5.79 -2.55 -3.44
C ALA A 296 5.92 -1.63 -2.20
N ASP A 297 7.14 -1.30 -1.78
CA ASP A 297 7.41 -0.40 -0.66
C ASP A 297 7.36 1.07 -1.15
N PRO A 298 6.77 2.00 -0.38
CA PRO A 298 6.69 3.42 -0.76
C PRO A 298 8.05 4.05 -1.08
N GLU A 299 9.11 3.64 -0.38
CA GLU A 299 10.47 4.19 -0.50
C GLU A 299 11.16 3.81 -1.82
N TYR A 300 10.56 2.95 -2.63
CA TYR A 300 11.09 2.62 -3.96
C TYR A 300 10.95 3.77 -4.95
N TYR A 301 9.91 4.58 -4.81
CA TYR A 301 9.63 5.72 -5.67
C TYR A 301 10.12 7.01 -5.04
N SER A 302 10.86 7.81 -5.80
CA SER A 302 11.30 9.14 -5.39
C SER A 302 10.18 10.16 -5.56
N ASP A 303 10.14 11.17 -4.69
CA ASP A 303 9.26 12.34 -4.88
C ASP A 303 9.78 13.25 -6.00
N THR A 304 11.04 13.13 -6.40
CA THR A 304 11.69 14.03 -7.36
C THR A 304 12.28 13.25 -8.53
N ILE A 305 12.03 13.75 -9.73
CA ILE A 305 12.59 13.28 -11.01
C ILE A 305 13.57 14.33 -11.51
N THR A 306 14.79 13.91 -11.89
CA THR A 306 15.76 14.76 -12.57
C THR A 306 15.55 14.66 -14.08
N VAL A 307 15.42 15.81 -14.74
CA VAL A 307 15.03 15.91 -16.15
C VAL A 307 16.02 16.84 -16.88
N PRO A 308 17.06 16.28 -17.53
CA PRO A 308 18.03 17.09 -18.27
C PRO A 308 17.48 17.54 -19.62
N ASN A 309 17.87 18.71 -20.10
CA ASN A 309 17.57 19.18 -21.45
C ASN A 309 18.86 19.70 -22.10
N ALA A 310 19.39 18.95 -23.06
CA ALA A 310 20.56 19.33 -23.85
C ALA A 310 20.22 20.32 -25.00
N GLY A 311 18.93 20.61 -25.18
CA GLY A 311 18.43 21.66 -26.06
C GLY A 311 18.85 23.07 -25.64
N THR A 312 18.72 24.02 -26.55
CA THR A 312 18.89 25.46 -26.27
C THR A 312 17.57 26.19 -26.08
N TYR A 313 16.44 25.48 -26.15
CA TYR A 313 15.10 26.01 -25.96
C TYR A 313 14.29 25.17 -24.95
N PRO A 314 13.36 25.78 -24.19
CA PRO A 314 12.51 25.04 -23.26
C PRO A 314 11.56 24.08 -23.96
N SER A 315 11.33 22.91 -23.36
CA SER A 315 10.43 21.88 -23.88
C SER A 315 9.23 21.66 -22.96
N GLU A 316 8.08 21.32 -23.54
CA GLU A 316 6.85 21.01 -22.81
C GLU A 316 6.78 19.48 -22.58
N PRO A 317 6.76 19.00 -21.32
CA PRO A 317 6.77 17.57 -21.04
C PRO A 317 5.39 16.91 -21.15
N VAL A 318 5.42 15.59 -21.22
CA VAL A 318 4.31 14.70 -20.92
C VAL A 318 4.68 13.88 -19.69
N ILE A 319 3.85 13.94 -18.64
CA ILE A 319 4.03 13.18 -17.40
C ILE A 319 3.00 12.06 -17.38
N GLU A 320 3.44 10.82 -17.20
CA GLU A 320 2.56 9.67 -16.98
C GLU A 320 2.82 9.11 -15.58
N ALA A 321 1.79 9.11 -14.74
CA ALA A 321 1.83 8.62 -13.37
C ALA A 321 0.84 7.47 -13.18
N THR A 322 1.31 6.33 -12.67
CA THR A 322 0.50 5.20 -12.21
C THR A 322 0.31 5.30 -10.71
N ILE A 323 -0.94 5.42 -10.27
CA ILE A 323 -1.33 5.56 -8.87
C ILE A 323 -1.13 4.23 -8.13
N ASN A 324 -0.65 4.30 -6.89
CA ASN A 324 -0.32 3.15 -6.03
C ASN A 324 -1.17 3.21 -4.74
N GLY A 325 -2.30 2.49 -4.72
CA GLY A 325 -3.37 2.68 -3.74
C GLY A 325 -4.38 3.75 -4.17
N ASP A 326 -5.27 4.14 -3.27
CA ASP A 326 -6.16 5.27 -3.51
C ASP A 326 -5.42 6.60 -3.30
N ASP A 327 -5.81 7.63 -4.04
CA ASP A 327 -5.19 8.96 -3.95
C ASP A 327 -6.24 10.06 -4.20
N GLY A 328 -6.15 11.14 -3.42
CA GLY A 328 -7.05 12.29 -3.51
C GLY A 328 -6.48 13.42 -4.38
N VAL A 329 -5.17 13.48 -4.54
CA VAL A 329 -4.51 14.56 -5.30
C VAL A 329 -3.22 14.08 -5.94
N LEU A 330 -3.01 14.44 -7.21
CA LEU A 330 -1.71 14.36 -7.87
C LEU A 330 -1.24 15.77 -8.23
N THR A 331 -0.07 16.16 -7.72
CA THR A 331 0.53 17.47 -7.97
C THR A 331 1.94 17.34 -8.53
N ALA A 332 2.20 17.98 -9.67
CA ALA A 332 3.52 18.14 -10.24
C ALA A 332 4.02 19.58 -10.06
N ILE A 333 5.27 19.74 -9.62
CA ILE A 333 5.92 21.04 -9.39
C ILE A 333 7.28 21.01 -10.07
N ASN A 334 7.56 21.92 -11.01
CA ASN A 334 8.91 22.08 -11.56
C ASN A 334 9.76 23.01 -10.66
N ASP A 335 11.07 23.01 -10.85
CA ASP A 335 12.00 23.85 -10.09
C ASP A 335 11.91 25.35 -10.39
N GLN A 336 11.18 25.74 -11.45
CA GLN A 336 10.79 27.12 -11.70
C GLN A 336 9.61 27.59 -10.82
N GLY A 337 8.93 26.66 -10.14
CA GLY A 337 7.81 26.94 -9.23
C GLY A 337 6.43 26.89 -9.89
N SER A 338 6.33 26.46 -11.14
CA SER A 338 5.05 26.19 -11.81
C SER A 338 4.43 24.91 -11.25
N VAL A 339 3.12 24.95 -11.04
CA VAL A 339 2.37 23.89 -10.38
C VAL A 339 1.23 23.40 -11.28
N LEU A 340 1.10 22.08 -11.38
CA LEU A 340 -0.04 21.39 -11.98
C LEU A 340 -0.64 20.45 -10.94
N GLN A 341 -1.83 20.77 -10.43
CA GLN A 341 -2.52 20.01 -9.40
C GLN A 341 -3.86 19.48 -9.89
N PHE A 342 -4.12 18.20 -9.63
CA PHE A 342 -5.30 17.48 -10.07
C PHE A 342 -5.91 16.73 -8.88
N GLY A 343 -7.14 17.09 -8.50
CA GLY A 343 -7.78 16.58 -7.27
C GLY A 343 -7.68 17.55 -6.10
N SER A 344 -7.86 17.05 -4.87
CA SER A 344 -7.94 17.86 -3.65
C SER A 344 -7.00 17.34 -2.56
N PRO A 345 -6.04 18.14 -2.06
CA PRO A 345 -5.14 17.73 -0.98
C PRO A 345 -5.85 17.55 0.37
N ASP A 346 -7.04 18.15 0.53
CA ASP A 346 -7.86 18.03 1.74
C ASP A 346 -8.78 16.80 1.73
N GLU A 347 -8.68 15.95 0.69
CA GLU A 347 -9.49 14.74 0.61
C GLU A 347 -9.03 13.72 1.66
N THR A 348 -9.98 13.09 2.35
CA THR A 348 -9.70 12.09 3.40
C THR A 348 -9.93 10.69 2.86
N ASP A 349 -9.01 9.76 3.15
CA ASP A 349 -9.06 8.32 2.82
C ASP A 349 -10.27 7.61 3.45
N GLY A 350 -10.60 7.93 4.71
CA GLY A 350 -11.69 7.29 5.42
C GLY A 350 -11.77 7.67 6.90
N PHE A 351 -12.63 6.97 7.64
CA PHE A 351 -12.80 7.17 9.09
C PHE A 351 -12.93 5.84 9.85
N VAL A 352 -12.49 5.81 11.11
CA VAL A 352 -12.70 4.68 12.01
C VAL A 352 -14.14 4.68 12.54
N LYS A 353 -14.86 3.57 12.35
CA LYS A 353 -16.18 3.30 12.92
C LYS A 353 -16.13 2.10 13.88
N GLN A 354 -17.18 1.91 14.67
CA GLN A 354 -17.27 0.83 15.66
C GLN A 354 -18.47 -0.07 15.40
N LYS A 355 -18.31 -1.38 15.58
CA LYS A 355 -19.39 -2.38 15.49
C LYS A 355 -19.32 -3.40 16.63
N SER A 356 -20.38 -4.20 16.78
CA SER A 356 -20.36 -5.41 17.60
C SER A 356 -20.06 -6.64 16.75
N GLU A 357 -19.30 -7.58 17.30
CA GLU A 357 -18.93 -8.84 16.67
C GLU A 357 -19.31 -10.00 17.59
N ARG A 358 -20.36 -10.73 17.20
CA ARG A 358 -20.83 -11.90 17.96
C ARG A 358 -19.95 -13.10 17.71
N VAL A 359 -19.40 -13.67 18.78
CA VAL A 359 -18.53 -14.85 18.74
C VAL A 359 -19.35 -16.13 18.67
N TYR A 360 -20.36 -16.23 19.53
CA TYR A 360 -21.29 -17.36 19.53
C TYR A 360 -22.67 -16.92 20.05
N HIS A 361 -23.68 -17.75 19.76
CA HIS A 361 -25.02 -17.62 20.31
C HIS A 361 -25.61 -19.02 20.52
N LEU A 362 -26.02 -19.31 21.76
CA LEU A 362 -26.74 -20.53 22.12
C LEU A 362 -28.16 -20.15 22.51
N ASP A 363 -29.12 -20.55 21.67
CA ASP A 363 -30.56 -20.40 21.90
C ASP A 363 -31.22 -21.68 22.45
N PHE A 364 -30.42 -22.75 22.59
CA PHE A 364 -30.80 -24.09 23.06
C PHE A 364 -32.00 -24.74 22.35
N ASN A 365 -32.34 -24.28 21.13
CA ASN A 365 -33.35 -24.94 20.29
C ASN A 365 -32.85 -26.30 19.77
N GLN A 366 -31.54 -26.48 19.77
CA GLN A 366 -30.82 -27.69 19.41
C GLN A 366 -29.62 -27.88 20.35
N THR A 367 -29.07 -29.09 20.39
CA THR A 367 -27.85 -29.37 21.17
C THR A 367 -26.72 -28.44 20.72
N PRO A 368 -26.11 -27.68 21.64
CA PRO A 368 -25.01 -26.76 21.34
C PRO A 368 -23.83 -27.45 20.65
N THR A 369 -23.29 -26.80 19.62
CA THR A 369 -22.08 -27.20 18.89
C THR A 369 -20.93 -26.24 19.17
N GLY A 370 -19.68 -26.68 18.98
CA GLY A 370 -18.51 -25.80 19.20
C GLY A 370 -18.21 -25.54 20.68
N VAL A 371 -18.76 -26.37 21.57
CA VAL A 371 -18.58 -26.31 23.03
C VAL A 371 -18.02 -27.63 23.54
N THR A 372 -17.39 -27.58 24.72
CA THR A 372 -16.94 -28.75 25.48
C THR A 372 -17.76 -28.85 26.76
N LEU A 373 -18.26 -30.04 27.06
CA LEU A 373 -18.99 -30.31 28.30
C LEU A 373 -18.04 -30.80 29.39
N ASN A 374 -18.31 -30.39 30.63
CA ASN A 374 -17.69 -30.95 31.84
C ASN A 374 -16.15 -30.88 31.89
N ASN A 375 -15.56 -29.89 31.21
CA ASN A 375 -14.11 -29.70 31.12
C ASN A 375 -13.75 -28.20 31.07
N GLY A 376 -14.49 -27.41 31.85
CA GLY A 376 -14.30 -25.98 31.99
C GLY A 376 -13.50 -25.59 33.22
N VAL A 377 -13.56 -24.30 33.57
CA VAL A 377 -12.91 -23.73 34.75
C VAL A 377 -13.97 -23.22 35.72
N THR A 378 -13.88 -23.63 36.98
CA THR A 378 -14.78 -23.22 38.08
C THR A 378 -14.07 -22.23 39.01
N ALA A 379 -14.80 -21.29 39.60
CA ALA A 379 -14.26 -20.24 40.44
C ALA A 379 -14.46 -20.45 41.96
N PHE A 380 -15.46 -21.23 42.38
CA PHE A 380 -15.73 -21.43 43.82
C PHE A 380 -14.50 -21.96 44.58
N PRO A 381 -13.98 -21.24 45.60
CA PRO A 381 -12.75 -21.58 46.31
C PRO A 381 -13.00 -22.66 47.37
N TYR A 382 -13.28 -23.89 46.95
CA TYR A 382 -13.60 -25.02 47.83
C TYR A 382 -12.63 -25.22 49.01
N TYR A 383 -11.34 -24.96 48.77
CA TYR A 383 -10.27 -25.07 49.76
C TYR A 383 -10.36 -24.04 50.91
N GLU A 384 -11.01 -22.90 50.70
CA GLU A 384 -11.28 -21.90 51.76
C GLU A 384 -12.54 -22.23 52.57
N HIS A 385 -13.42 -23.07 52.02
CA HIS A 385 -14.70 -23.46 52.61
C HIS A 385 -14.69 -24.85 53.27
N GLY A 386 -13.54 -25.54 53.29
CA GLY A 386 -13.43 -26.90 53.84
C GLY A 386 -14.12 -27.98 53.00
N ASN A 387 -14.37 -27.68 51.73
CA ASN A 387 -15.00 -28.58 50.76
C ASN A 387 -13.93 -29.32 49.93
N ASP A 388 -14.27 -30.50 49.43
CA ASP A 388 -13.50 -31.19 48.41
C ASP A 388 -13.59 -30.47 47.06
N ALA A 389 -12.71 -30.80 46.12
CA ALA A 389 -12.61 -30.13 44.83
C ALA A 389 -13.93 -30.14 44.03
N ASN A 390 -14.24 -29.01 43.38
CA ASN A 390 -15.40 -28.87 42.51
C ASN A 390 -15.41 -29.94 41.41
N VAL A 391 -16.57 -30.53 41.16
CA VAL A 391 -16.77 -31.56 40.13
C VAL A 391 -17.66 -31.03 39.02
N GLN A 392 -17.21 -31.23 37.78
CA GLN A 392 -17.98 -30.92 36.58
C GLN A 392 -18.47 -32.24 35.97
N SER A 393 -19.75 -32.55 36.15
CA SER A 393 -20.33 -33.82 35.68
C SER A 393 -21.84 -33.74 35.51
N GLY A 394 -22.40 -34.65 34.73
CA GLY A 394 -23.84 -34.68 34.42
C GLY A 394 -24.17 -34.04 33.07
N PRO A 395 -25.39 -34.29 32.55
CA PRO A 395 -25.84 -33.75 31.27
C PRO A 395 -26.61 -32.43 31.41
N PHE A 396 -26.82 -31.78 30.26
CA PHE A 396 -27.91 -30.82 30.06
C PHE A 396 -29.01 -31.48 29.24
N GLY A 397 -30.25 -31.41 29.71
CA GLY A 397 -31.43 -31.70 28.89
C GLY A 397 -31.83 -30.45 28.09
N TYR A 398 -32.26 -30.60 26.84
CA TYR A 398 -32.70 -29.47 26.01
C TYR A 398 -34.17 -29.61 25.64
N ALA A 399 -34.99 -28.61 25.94
CA ALA A 399 -36.40 -28.58 25.55
C ALA A 399 -36.89 -27.14 25.40
N ASN A 400 -37.65 -26.86 24.33
CA ASN A 400 -38.28 -25.56 24.07
C ASN A 400 -37.32 -24.35 24.09
N GLY A 401 -36.10 -24.50 23.57
CA GLY A 401 -35.11 -23.41 23.60
C GLY A 401 -34.50 -23.19 24.99
N ILE A 402 -34.49 -24.21 25.85
CA ILE A 402 -34.01 -24.11 27.22
C ILE A 402 -33.12 -25.32 27.55
N ALA A 403 -31.96 -25.05 28.13
CA ALA A 403 -31.08 -26.04 28.74
C ALA A 403 -31.39 -26.22 30.23
N TYR A 404 -31.58 -27.48 30.62
CA TYR A 404 -31.87 -27.91 31.99
C TYR A 404 -30.66 -28.67 32.54
N PRO A 405 -29.83 -28.05 33.41
CA PRO A 405 -28.73 -28.74 34.05
C PRO A 405 -29.25 -29.85 34.96
N SER A 406 -28.68 -31.06 34.85
CA SER A 406 -29.03 -32.20 35.69
C SER A 406 -27.91 -32.49 36.68
N THR A 407 -28.24 -32.42 37.98
CA THR A 407 -27.34 -32.75 39.07
C THR A 407 -27.73 -34.08 39.72
N GLU A 408 -26.74 -34.82 40.19
CA GLU A 408 -26.96 -36.03 41.00
C GLU A 408 -26.95 -35.66 42.48
N ARG A 409 -27.94 -36.14 43.24
CA ARG A 409 -28.03 -35.94 44.69
C ARG A 409 -27.31 -37.07 45.42
N THR A 410 -26.00 -36.94 45.50
CA THR A 410 -25.12 -37.95 46.11
C THR A 410 -24.39 -37.33 47.28
N ALA A 411 -24.52 -37.96 48.46
CA ALA A 411 -23.88 -37.49 49.69
C ALA A 411 -22.37 -37.30 49.45
N SER A 412 -21.90 -36.06 49.60
CA SER A 412 -20.53 -35.65 49.29
C SER A 412 -20.18 -34.34 50.00
N ASN A 413 -18.92 -33.94 49.96
CA ASN A 413 -18.44 -32.67 50.54
C ASN A 413 -17.97 -31.69 49.44
N TYR A 414 -18.55 -31.76 48.25
CA TYR A 414 -18.19 -30.90 47.12
C TYR A 414 -19.41 -30.43 46.34
N TRP A 415 -19.22 -29.35 45.59
CA TRP A 415 -20.17 -28.89 44.57
C TRP A 415 -20.01 -29.73 43.31
N ASN A 416 -21.13 -30.23 42.77
CA ASN A 416 -21.15 -31.02 41.55
C ASN A 416 -22.30 -30.62 40.63
N GLY A 417 -22.00 -30.50 39.35
CA GLY A 417 -23.01 -30.35 38.31
C GLY A 417 -22.43 -30.10 36.93
N PRO A 418 -23.28 -30.00 35.91
CA PRO A 418 -22.84 -29.95 34.54
C PRO A 418 -22.23 -28.59 34.21
N SER A 419 -21.21 -28.60 33.37
CA SER A 419 -20.61 -27.39 32.81
C SER A 419 -20.53 -27.42 31.30
N MET A 420 -20.49 -26.23 30.69
CA MET A 420 -20.30 -26.03 29.27
C MET A 420 -19.30 -24.91 29.04
N SER A 421 -18.36 -25.11 28.12
CA SER A 421 -17.29 -24.16 27.83
C SER A 421 -17.07 -23.98 26.34
N GLY A 422 -16.59 -22.81 25.94
CA GLY A 422 -16.25 -22.49 24.56
C GLY A 422 -15.05 -21.56 24.45
N ILE A 423 -14.52 -21.46 23.22
CA ILE A 423 -13.37 -20.62 22.90
C ILE A 423 -13.85 -19.23 22.47
N ILE A 424 -13.13 -18.18 22.89
CA ILE A 424 -13.31 -16.80 22.46
C ILE A 424 -12.09 -16.40 21.61
N PRO A 425 -12.22 -16.32 20.27
CA PRO A 425 -11.16 -15.81 19.43
C PRO A 425 -11.00 -14.30 19.60
N LYS A 426 -9.86 -13.78 19.12
CA LYS A 426 -9.65 -12.33 18.95
C LYS A 426 -10.73 -11.74 18.04
N ASN A 427 -11.06 -10.46 18.25
CA ASN A 427 -11.92 -9.69 17.35
C ASN A 427 -11.24 -9.47 15.98
N SER A 428 -11.96 -8.88 15.02
CA SER A 428 -11.42 -8.63 13.66
C SER A 428 -10.19 -7.73 13.65
N ASN A 429 -9.99 -6.90 14.69
CA ASN A 429 -8.83 -6.04 14.88
C ASN A 429 -7.68 -6.76 15.63
N GLY A 430 -7.74 -8.09 15.75
CA GLY A 430 -6.68 -8.90 16.35
C GLY A 430 -6.52 -8.77 17.87
N SER A 431 -7.51 -8.19 18.56
CA SER A 431 -7.52 -7.96 20.01
C SER A 431 -8.40 -8.95 20.75
N ASN A 432 -7.92 -9.44 21.89
CA ASN A 432 -8.70 -10.19 22.88
C ASN A 432 -8.73 -9.48 24.24
N THR A 433 -8.34 -8.20 24.28
CA THR A 433 -8.37 -7.33 25.46
C THR A 433 -9.38 -6.20 25.30
N ALA A 434 -10.16 -6.20 24.21
CA ALA A 434 -11.13 -5.17 23.85
C ALA A 434 -12.36 -5.16 24.78
N ASN A 435 -13.31 -4.28 24.49
CA ASN A 435 -14.60 -4.21 25.19
C ASN A 435 -15.50 -5.37 24.76
N PHE A 436 -16.29 -5.88 25.69
CA PHE A 436 -17.18 -7.00 25.40
C PHE A 436 -18.43 -6.97 26.27
N GLN A 437 -19.41 -7.77 25.89
CA GLN A 437 -20.46 -8.25 26.77
C GLN A 437 -20.60 -9.77 26.70
N PHE A 438 -20.75 -10.38 27.86
CA PHE A 438 -21.08 -11.79 28.02
C PHE A 438 -22.42 -11.87 28.75
N VAL A 439 -23.44 -12.40 28.09
CA VAL A 439 -24.83 -12.37 28.56
C VAL A 439 -25.35 -13.79 28.62
N ASN A 440 -25.94 -14.13 29.77
CA ASN A 440 -26.58 -15.43 29.99
C ASN A 440 -27.96 -15.22 30.60
N ARG A 441 -28.98 -15.74 29.92
CA ARG A 441 -30.36 -15.67 30.38
C ARG A 441 -30.73 -16.92 31.14
N VAL A 442 -31.15 -16.79 32.39
CA VAL A 442 -31.56 -17.91 33.24
C VAL A 442 -32.96 -17.69 33.80
N ASN A 443 -33.62 -18.77 34.17
CA ASN A 443 -34.75 -18.71 35.08
C ASN A 443 -34.38 -19.49 36.34
N VAL A 444 -34.45 -18.83 37.49
CA VAL A 444 -34.02 -19.37 38.77
C VAL A 444 -35.07 -19.11 39.84
N ASP A 445 -35.34 -20.13 40.66
CA ASP A 445 -36.11 -20.01 41.89
C ASP A 445 -35.57 -20.97 42.96
N THR A 446 -35.70 -20.57 44.22
CA THR A 446 -35.22 -21.33 45.38
C THR A 446 -36.19 -21.17 46.55
N SER A 447 -36.17 -22.15 47.47
CA SER A 447 -36.99 -22.21 48.66
C SER A 447 -36.22 -22.81 49.83
N GLY A 448 -36.76 -22.71 51.05
CA GLY A 448 -36.05 -23.03 52.29
C GLY A 448 -35.23 -24.34 52.37
N PRO A 449 -35.58 -25.46 51.70
CA PRO A 449 -34.76 -26.68 51.71
C PRO A 449 -33.92 -26.89 50.44
N GLU A 450 -33.86 -25.91 49.55
CA GLU A 450 -33.16 -25.98 48.26
C GLU A 450 -31.80 -25.29 48.32
N VAL A 451 -30.82 -25.85 47.61
CA VAL A 451 -29.47 -25.34 47.48
C VAL A 451 -29.02 -25.44 46.02
N GLY A 452 -28.30 -24.43 45.56
CA GLY A 452 -27.77 -24.42 44.22
C GLY A 452 -26.90 -23.23 43.93
N ARG A 453 -26.12 -23.34 42.86
CA ARG A 453 -25.22 -22.30 42.39
C ARG A 453 -25.20 -22.32 40.87
N PHE A 454 -24.96 -21.16 40.27
CA PHE A 454 -24.41 -21.10 38.93
C PHE A 454 -23.19 -20.18 38.89
N GLU A 455 -22.31 -20.45 37.93
CA GLU A 455 -21.18 -19.61 37.59
C GLU A 455 -21.17 -19.33 36.10
N PHE A 456 -20.96 -18.07 35.72
CA PHE A 456 -20.65 -17.64 34.37
C PHE A 456 -19.26 -17.00 34.37
N ASN A 457 -18.31 -17.74 33.81
CA ASN A 457 -16.88 -17.49 33.93
C ASN A 457 -16.30 -17.10 32.58
N LEU A 458 -15.43 -16.09 32.58
CA LEU A 458 -14.53 -15.76 31.49
C LEU A 458 -13.11 -16.15 31.88
N THR A 459 -12.38 -16.77 30.95
CA THR A 459 -11.08 -17.37 31.20
C THR A 459 -10.00 -16.89 30.24
N TYR A 460 -8.75 -16.99 30.67
CA TYR A 460 -7.58 -16.87 29.81
C TYR A 460 -6.56 -17.93 30.17
N LYS A 461 -6.11 -18.71 29.18
CA LYS A 461 -5.16 -19.81 29.38
C LYS A 461 -5.60 -20.75 30.51
N SER A 462 -6.89 -21.10 30.52
CA SER A 462 -7.53 -21.97 31.52
C SER A 462 -7.50 -21.45 32.97
N LYS A 463 -7.44 -20.14 33.18
CA LYS A 463 -7.58 -19.49 34.50
C LYS A 463 -8.75 -18.52 34.51
N ILE A 464 -9.42 -18.38 35.65
CA ILE A 464 -10.49 -17.38 35.82
C ILE A 464 -9.91 -15.96 35.64
N VAL A 465 -10.59 -15.19 34.80
CA VAL A 465 -10.35 -13.75 34.61
C VAL A 465 -11.45 -12.97 35.32
N ALA A 466 -12.70 -13.36 35.08
CA ALA A 466 -13.88 -12.85 35.78
C ALA A 466 -14.91 -13.97 35.95
N SER A 467 -15.54 -14.03 37.12
CA SER A 467 -16.58 -15.00 37.46
C SER A 467 -17.77 -14.26 38.05
N LEU A 468 -18.95 -14.48 37.47
CA LEU A 468 -20.23 -14.05 38.01
C LEU A 468 -20.93 -15.25 38.61
N ALA A 469 -21.33 -15.19 39.87
CA ALA A 469 -22.08 -16.26 40.50
C ALA A 469 -23.35 -15.77 41.20
N LEU A 470 -24.38 -16.60 41.13
CA LEU A 470 -25.56 -16.54 41.99
C LEU A 470 -25.66 -17.88 42.72
N PHE A 471 -25.99 -17.85 44.00
CA PHE A 471 -26.16 -19.07 44.79
C PHE A 471 -27.12 -18.90 45.96
N ASP A 472 -27.67 -20.03 46.37
CA ASP A 472 -28.30 -20.29 47.67
C ASP A 472 -27.57 -21.51 48.24
N ASP A 473 -26.82 -21.34 49.32
CA ASP A 473 -25.94 -22.37 49.89
C ASP A 473 -26.41 -22.91 51.24
N SER A 474 -27.65 -22.59 51.65
CA SER A 474 -28.17 -22.91 52.98
C SER A 474 -29.54 -23.59 52.91
N PRO A 475 -29.66 -24.89 53.26
CA PRO A 475 -30.94 -25.61 53.26
C PRO A 475 -31.86 -25.23 54.45
N ALA A 476 -31.57 -24.12 55.12
CA ALA A 476 -32.34 -23.59 56.25
C ALA A 476 -33.01 -22.24 55.94
N ASN A 477 -32.69 -21.61 54.81
CA ASN A 477 -33.28 -20.35 54.35
C ASN A 477 -33.35 -20.33 52.81
N ASP A 478 -33.82 -19.25 52.22
CA ASP A 478 -33.89 -19.07 50.76
C ASP A 478 -33.09 -17.83 50.30
N GLN A 479 -32.01 -17.50 51.01
CA GLN A 479 -31.25 -16.28 50.77
C GLN A 479 -30.38 -16.40 49.52
N LEU A 480 -30.73 -15.66 48.47
CA LEU A 480 -29.88 -15.56 47.27
C LEU A 480 -28.71 -14.60 47.49
N VAL A 481 -27.52 -15.00 47.03
CA VAL A 481 -26.33 -14.16 47.02
C VAL A 481 -25.83 -13.97 45.59
N PHE A 482 -25.63 -12.72 45.19
CA PHE A 482 -24.96 -12.35 43.94
C PHE A 482 -23.53 -11.93 44.23
N SER A 483 -22.57 -12.47 43.48
CA SER A 483 -21.16 -12.17 43.68
C SER A 483 -20.39 -12.08 42.37
N GLY A 484 -19.34 -11.25 42.38
CA GLY A 484 -18.38 -11.13 41.31
C GLY A 484 -16.98 -11.43 41.86
N THR A 485 -16.20 -12.19 41.11
CA THR A 485 -14.80 -12.51 41.44
C THR A 485 -13.91 -12.23 40.25
N LEU A 486 -12.74 -11.64 40.50
CA LEU A 486 -11.68 -11.46 39.51
C LEU A 486 -10.51 -12.39 39.82
N PHE A 487 -9.79 -12.79 38.79
CA PHE A 487 -8.60 -13.64 38.88
C PHE A 487 -8.87 -15.04 39.44
N ASP A 488 -7.80 -15.82 39.60
CA ASP A 488 -7.86 -17.27 39.76
C ASP A 488 -7.09 -17.74 40.99
N GLY A 489 -7.59 -18.79 41.64
CA GLY A 489 -6.94 -19.45 42.76
C GLY A 489 -6.58 -18.48 43.90
N LYS A 490 -5.33 -18.51 44.35
CA LYS A 490 -4.83 -17.67 45.45
C LYS A 490 -4.88 -16.15 45.18
N ASP A 491 -4.91 -15.76 43.90
CA ASP A 491 -4.93 -14.36 43.48
C ASP A 491 -6.38 -13.88 43.24
N ALA A 492 -7.36 -14.79 43.39
CA ALA A 492 -8.77 -14.48 43.23
C ALA A 492 -9.21 -13.41 44.24
N LYS A 493 -9.98 -12.44 43.76
CA LYS A 493 -10.51 -11.35 44.55
C LYS A 493 -12.01 -11.26 44.32
N MET A 494 -12.78 -11.62 45.33
CA MET A 494 -14.21 -11.32 45.35
C MET A 494 -14.38 -9.80 45.47
N VAL A 495 -15.02 -9.21 44.47
CA VAL A 495 -15.13 -7.75 44.31
C VAL A 495 -16.43 -7.19 44.88
N PHE A 496 -17.46 -8.03 45.03
CA PHE A 496 -18.67 -7.75 45.79
C PHE A 496 -19.34 -9.06 46.23
N PHE A 497 -20.18 -8.97 47.27
CA PHE A 497 -20.99 -10.05 47.82
C PHE A 497 -22.31 -9.44 48.29
N ASP A 498 -23.37 -9.64 47.52
CA ASP A 498 -24.66 -8.98 47.72
C ASP A 498 -25.71 -9.98 48.17
N LEU A 499 -26.18 -9.80 49.41
CA LEU A 499 -27.36 -10.48 49.93
C LEU A 499 -28.60 -9.90 49.26
N LEU A 500 -29.19 -10.65 48.33
CA LEU A 500 -30.30 -10.18 47.54
C LEU A 500 -31.62 -10.23 48.33
N PRO A 501 -32.34 -9.11 48.51
CA PRO A 501 -33.61 -9.12 49.23
C PRO A 501 -34.68 -9.88 48.44
N ARG A 502 -35.19 -10.99 49.00
CA ARG A 502 -36.10 -11.94 48.31
C ARG A 502 -37.46 -11.34 47.91
N ASN A 503 -37.91 -10.27 48.56
CA ASN A 503 -39.11 -9.54 48.15
C ASN A 503 -38.94 -8.81 46.81
N TYR A 504 -37.70 -8.48 46.44
CA TYR A 504 -37.30 -7.79 45.22
C TYR A 504 -36.71 -8.77 44.19
N TYR A 505 -35.79 -9.64 44.60
CA TYR A 505 -35.22 -10.71 43.78
C TYR A 505 -36.00 -12.01 43.98
N ARG A 506 -37.09 -12.17 43.21
CA ARG A 506 -38.02 -13.31 43.27
C ARG A 506 -37.62 -14.42 42.31
N GLY A 507 -38.24 -15.59 42.44
CA GLY A 507 -38.18 -16.61 41.40
C GLY A 507 -38.63 -16.05 40.04
N GLY A 508 -37.85 -16.25 38.99
CA GLY A 508 -38.13 -15.65 37.69
C GLY A 508 -36.94 -15.61 36.73
N ASN A 509 -37.10 -14.82 35.67
CA ASN A 509 -36.13 -14.68 34.59
C ASN A 509 -35.13 -13.56 34.87
N TYR A 510 -33.86 -13.86 34.63
CA TYR A 510 -32.74 -12.95 34.82
C TYR A 510 -31.76 -12.98 33.66
N ASN A 511 -31.12 -11.84 33.37
CA ASN A 511 -29.86 -11.84 32.64
C ASN A 511 -28.69 -11.65 33.61
N ALA A 512 -27.82 -12.66 33.69
CA ALA A 512 -26.51 -12.54 34.30
C ALA A 512 -25.52 -12.01 33.25
N VAL A 513 -24.94 -10.83 33.50
CA VAL A 513 -24.14 -10.11 32.51
C VAL A 513 -22.78 -9.71 33.07
N ILE A 514 -21.73 -9.93 32.28
CA ILE A 514 -20.42 -9.32 32.49
C ILE A 514 -20.12 -8.42 31.29
N THR A 515 -19.90 -7.13 31.52
CA THR A 515 -19.56 -6.16 30.47
C THR A 515 -18.22 -5.51 30.79
N LYS A 516 -17.33 -5.39 29.80
CA LYS A 516 -16.10 -4.60 29.91
C LYS A 516 -16.16 -3.37 29.02
N MET A 517 -15.91 -2.21 29.61
CA MET A 517 -15.79 -0.92 28.93
C MET A 517 -14.52 -0.20 29.42
N GLY A 518 -13.47 -0.26 28.61
CA GLY A 518 -12.13 0.22 28.96
C GLY A 518 -11.62 -0.48 30.22
N ASN A 519 -11.37 0.32 31.25
CA ASN A 519 -10.91 -0.15 32.56
C ASN A 519 -12.06 -0.42 33.55
N LYS A 520 -13.31 -0.53 33.09
CA LYS A 520 -14.44 -0.88 33.95
C LYS A 520 -15.01 -2.23 33.55
N LEU A 521 -15.11 -3.13 34.53
CA LEU A 521 -15.84 -4.38 34.41
C LEU A 521 -17.12 -4.27 35.23
N THR A 522 -18.27 -4.47 34.62
CA THR A 522 -19.57 -4.37 35.28
C THR A 522 -20.23 -5.73 35.31
N PHE A 523 -20.65 -6.16 36.49
CA PHE A 523 -21.47 -7.34 36.69
C PHE A 523 -22.92 -6.91 36.87
N ARG A 524 -23.84 -7.58 36.19
CA ARG A 524 -25.28 -7.32 36.35
C ARG A 524 -26.08 -8.58 36.55
N LEU A 525 -27.18 -8.42 37.26
CA LEU A 525 -28.24 -9.40 37.39
C LEU A 525 -29.57 -8.70 37.09
N ASP A 526 -29.89 -8.59 35.80
CA ASP A 526 -31.05 -7.84 35.32
C ASP A 526 -32.33 -8.66 35.54
N ARG A 527 -33.35 -8.09 36.19
CA ARG A 527 -34.67 -8.73 36.43
C ARG A 527 -35.58 -8.55 35.22
N LEU A 528 -35.70 -9.57 34.39
CA LEU A 528 -36.45 -9.46 33.13
C LEU A 528 -37.97 -9.34 33.34
N ASP A 529 -38.50 -9.90 34.42
CA ASP A 529 -39.94 -9.89 34.70
C ASP A 529 -40.42 -8.60 35.39
N LEU A 530 -39.52 -7.84 36.02
CA LEU A 530 -39.86 -6.71 36.90
C LEU A 530 -39.12 -5.39 36.57
N GLY A 531 -38.12 -5.43 35.68
CA GLY A 531 -37.24 -4.30 35.40
C GLY A 531 -36.15 -4.07 36.46
N ASP A 532 -35.13 -3.29 36.11
CA ASP A 532 -33.92 -3.01 36.91
C ASP A 532 -33.17 -4.30 37.31
N GLY A 533 -32.29 -4.23 38.30
CA GLY A 533 -31.50 -5.37 38.76
C GLY A 533 -30.25 -4.95 39.52
N GLY A 534 -29.43 -5.94 39.88
CA GLY A 534 -28.14 -5.69 40.51
C GLY A 534 -27.16 -5.16 39.47
N ILE A 535 -26.39 -4.13 39.80
CA ILE A 535 -25.36 -3.56 38.92
C ILE A 535 -24.14 -3.15 39.72
N GLU A 536 -23.06 -3.89 39.54
CA GLU A 536 -21.82 -3.70 40.30
C GLU A 536 -20.66 -3.38 39.34
N PRO A 537 -20.32 -2.08 39.17
CA PRO A 537 -19.17 -1.66 38.39
C PRO A 537 -17.89 -1.77 39.22
N VAL A 538 -16.87 -2.37 38.63
CA VAL A 538 -15.55 -2.58 39.23
C VAL A 538 -14.49 -1.92 38.35
N ASP A 539 -13.74 -0.99 38.92
CA ASP A 539 -12.58 -0.40 38.26
C ASP A 539 -11.40 -1.38 38.31
N ILE A 540 -10.91 -1.74 37.13
CA ILE A 540 -9.74 -2.63 36.95
C ILE A 540 -8.47 -1.83 36.64
N GLY A 541 -8.45 -0.51 36.89
CA GLY A 541 -7.47 0.52 36.54
C GLY A 541 -6.03 0.40 37.06
N GLY A 542 -5.50 -0.81 37.13
CA GLY A 542 -4.10 -1.13 37.40
C GLY A 542 -3.72 -2.59 37.10
N PHE A 543 -4.66 -3.42 36.64
CA PHE A 543 -4.36 -4.78 36.22
C PHE A 543 -3.71 -4.79 34.83
N PRO A 544 -2.80 -5.73 34.53
CA PRO A 544 -2.35 -5.94 33.15
C PRO A 544 -3.58 -6.12 32.26
N ALA A 545 -3.46 -5.74 30.97
CA ALA A 545 -4.51 -5.96 29.98
C ALA A 545 -5.15 -7.33 30.24
N MET A 546 -6.47 -7.39 30.46
CA MET A 546 -7.20 -8.62 30.80
C MET A 546 -7.60 -9.31 29.49
N PRO A 547 -6.74 -10.16 28.88
CA PRO A 547 -7.15 -10.97 27.75
C PRO A 547 -8.15 -12.01 28.23
N ILE A 548 -9.00 -12.45 27.31
CA ILE A 548 -9.88 -13.61 27.48
C ILE A 548 -9.77 -14.46 26.22
N ASP A 549 -9.81 -15.78 26.39
CA ASP A 549 -9.78 -16.76 25.29
C ASP A 549 -10.82 -17.87 25.44
N GLY A 550 -11.64 -17.83 26.49
CA GLY A 550 -12.69 -18.81 26.71
C GLY A 550 -13.71 -18.37 27.73
N TRP A 551 -14.77 -19.18 27.83
CA TRP A 551 -15.83 -19.03 28.81
C TRP A 551 -16.24 -20.39 29.38
N THR A 552 -16.83 -20.40 30.58
CA THR A 552 -17.44 -21.59 31.19
C THR A 552 -18.73 -21.20 31.91
N ALA A 553 -19.81 -21.92 31.66
CA ALA A 553 -21.03 -21.89 32.47
C ALA A 553 -21.10 -23.19 33.30
N TRP A 554 -21.29 -23.10 34.62
CA TRP A 554 -21.35 -24.27 35.50
C TRP A 554 -22.54 -24.17 36.46
N PHE A 555 -23.29 -25.26 36.63
CA PHE A 555 -24.56 -25.28 37.37
C PHE A 555 -24.58 -26.38 38.45
N PRO A 556 -23.85 -26.23 39.56
CA PRO A 556 -23.76 -27.28 40.57
C PRO A 556 -24.87 -27.24 41.64
N GLY A 557 -25.13 -28.41 42.21
CA GLY A 557 -25.71 -28.61 43.53
C GLY A 557 -24.65 -29.05 44.54
N PHE A 558 -25.03 -29.18 45.81
CA PHE A 558 -24.11 -29.58 46.88
C PHE A 558 -24.61 -30.85 47.59
N SER A 559 -23.76 -31.87 47.70
CA SER A 559 -24.09 -33.14 48.35
C SER A 559 -25.40 -33.77 47.81
N ASP A 560 -26.16 -34.39 48.71
CA ASP A 560 -27.49 -34.93 48.56
C ASP A 560 -28.60 -33.89 48.85
N GLN A 561 -28.27 -32.60 48.98
CA GLN A 561 -29.26 -31.55 49.24
C GLN A 561 -30.20 -31.38 48.03
N ARG A 562 -31.42 -30.85 48.27
CA ARG A 562 -32.38 -30.66 47.18
C ARG A 562 -31.90 -29.50 46.30
N GLY A 563 -31.74 -29.75 45.00
CA GLY A 563 -31.39 -28.69 44.05
C GLY A 563 -32.50 -27.64 43.94
N TRP A 564 -32.11 -26.37 43.82
CA TRP A 564 -33.01 -25.28 43.43
C TRP A 564 -33.57 -25.47 42.01
N SER A 565 -34.56 -24.67 41.62
CA SER A 565 -35.09 -24.66 40.26
C SER A 565 -34.24 -23.74 39.39
N ILE A 566 -33.53 -24.29 38.40
CA ILE A 566 -32.68 -23.52 37.49
C ILE A 566 -32.80 -24.04 36.06
N ASN A 567 -32.85 -23.12 35.10
CA ASN A 567 -32.64 -23.40 33.69
C ASN A 567 -31.94 -22.24 32.97
N TRP A 568 -31.35 -22.53 31.83
CA TRP A 568 -30.54 -21.61 31.02
C TRP A 568 -31.14 -21.49 29.62
N GLN A 569 -31.55 -20.28 29.26
CA GLN A 569 -32.42 -20.00 28.11
C GLN A 569 -31.67 -19.38 26.93
N ASP A 570 -30.58 -18.66 27.19
CA ASP A 570 -29.82 -17.97 26.14
C ASP A 570 -28.38 -17.71 26.61
N SER A 571 -27.44 -17.75 25.68
CA SER A 571 -26.06 -17.33 25.94
C SER A 571 -25.37 -16.77 24.71
N TYR A 572 -24.72 -15.63 24.86
CA TYR A 572 -23.84 -15.11 23.83
C TYR A 572 -22.69 -14.31 24.40
N PHE A 573 -21.62 -14.27 23.62
CA PHE A 573 -20.50 -13.37 23.81
C PHE A 573 -20.34 -12.48 22.57
N GLU A 574 -20.16 -11.18 22.79
CA GLU A 574 -19.90 -10.20 21.75
C GLU A 574 -18.72 -9.32 22.14
N TRP A 575 -17.79 -9.14 21.19
CA TRP A 575 -16.91 -7.99 21.22
C TRP A 575 -17.74 -6.76 20.84
N ILE A 576 -17.59 -5.66 21.57
CA ILE A 576 -18.30 -4.41 21.32
C ILE A 576 -17.29 -3.28 21.13
N ASN A 577 -17.69 -2.21 20.45
CA ASN A 577 -16.79 -1.11 20.09
C ASN A 577 -15.53 -1.60 19.35
N VAL A 578 -15.71 -2.58 18.45
CA VAL A 578 -14.61 -3.06 17.60
C VAL A 578 -14.42 -2.07 16.47
N ASP A 579 -13.27 -1.41 16.48
CA ASP A 579 -12.87 -0.48 15.43
C ASP A 579 -12.75 -1.20 14.08
N TYR A 580 -13.31 -0.59 13.04
CA TYR A 580 -13.12 -0.97 11.64
C TYR A 580 -12.94 0.28 10.77
N TRP A 581 -12.14 0.15 9.71
CA TRP A 581 -11.92 1.21 8.73
C TRP A 581 -13.09 1.27 7.75
N ASP A 582 -13.65 2.45 7.53
CA ASP A 582 -14.66 2.71 6.51
C ASP A 582 -14.05 3.64 5.45
N ASP A 583 -13.85 3.06 4.26
CA ASP A 583 -13.16 3.66 3.13
C ASP A 583 -14.08 4.60 2.34
N ILE A 584 -13.58 5.79 1.96
CA ILE A 584 -14.31 6.74 1.12
C ILE A 584 -13.73 6.67 -0.28
N PRO A 585 -14.54 6.44 -1.33
CA PRO A 585 -13.98 6.38 -2.67
C PRO A 585 -13.31 7.71 -3.07
N ASN A 586 -11.98 7.74 -3.07
CA ASN A 586 -11.20 8.90 -3.48
C ASN A 586 -11.10 9.12 -5.00
N ARG A 587 -10.61 10.31 -5.37
CA ARG A 587 -10.52 10.81 -6.75
C ARG A 587 -9.81 9.90 -7.73
N PHE A 588 -8.69 9.30 -7.34
CA PHE A 588 -7.92 8.33 -8.11
C PHE A 588 -7.85 6.99 -7.37
N LYS A 589 -7.86 5.90 -8.14
CA LYS A 589 -7.85 4.52 -7.65
C LYS A 589 -6.54 3.82 -7.89
N ASP A 590 -6.31 2.76 -7.10
CA ASP A 590 -5.15 1.89 -7.29
C ASP A 590 -5.05 1.40 -8.74
N GLY A 591 -3.89 1.67 -9.37
CA GLY A 591 -3.61 1.31 -10.75
C GLY A 591 -4.12 2.29 -11.82
N ASP A 592 -4.80 3.39 -11.45
CA ASP A 592 -5.16 4.44 -12.40
C ASP A 592 -3.90 5.03 -13.06
N VAL A 593 -3.95 5.26 -14.37
CA VAL A 593 -2.88 5.91 -15.14
C VAL A 593 -3.31 7.33 -15.48
N VAL A 594 -2.66 8.30 -14.86
CA VAL A 594 -2.86 9.73 -15.09
C VAL A 594 -1.79 10.26 -16.03
N LYS A 595 -2.22 10.76 -17.19
CA LYS A 595 -1.35 11.39 -18.20
C LYS A 595 -1.60 12.88 -18.27
N ILE A 596 -0.58 13.67 -17.98
CA ILE A 596 -0.56 15.14 -18.03
C ILE A 596 0.19 15.55 -19.30
N ASP A 597 -0.53 16.07 -20.29
CA ASP A 597 0.03 16.60 -21.53
C ASP A 597 0.07 18.12 -21.44
N VAL A 598 1.27 18.66 -21.19
CA VAL A 598 1.46 20.10 -20.98
C VAL A 598 1.18 20.90 -22.24
N SER A 599 1.66 20.40 -23.39
CA SER A 599 1.53 21.07 -24.69
C SER A 599 0.07 21.30 -25.08
N ASN A 600 -0.76 20.28 -24.90
CA ASN A 600 -2.17 20.34 -25.24
C ASN A 600 -3.06 20.80 -24.07
N ARG A 601 -2.50 20.99 -22.87
CA ARG A 601 -3.21 21.32 -21.62
C ARG A 601 -4.29 20.30 -21.29
N ARG A 602 -3.97 19.02 -21.45
CA ARG A 602 -4.91 17.90 -21.28
C ARG A 602 -4.46 16.98 -20.18
N VAL A 603 -5.44 16.44 -19.48
CA VAL A 603 -5.24 15.38 -18.49
C VAL A 603 -6.11 14.22 -18.89
N LEU A 604 -5.50 13.04 -18.98
CA LEU A 604 -6.20 11.81 -19.27
C LEU A 604 -6.08 10.87 -18.07
N VAL A 605 -7.19 10.24 -17.69
CA VAL A 605 -7.20 9.15 -16.71
C VAL A 605 -7.60 7.89 -17.46
N ASN A 606 -6.74 6.87 -17.42
CA ASN A 606 -6.93 5.59 -18.12
C ASN A 606 -7.20 5.76 -19.63
N GLY A 607 -6.52 6.74 -20.25
CA GLY A 607 -6.62 7.04 -21.68
C GLY A 607 -7.82 7.91 -22.09
N PHE A 608 -8.68 8.32 -21.15
CA PHE A 608 -9.80 9.22 -21.42
C PHE A 608 -9.56 10.59 -20.82
N GLU A 609 -9.81 11.65 -21.60
CA GLU A 609 -9.68 13.02 -21.11
C GLU A 609 -10.71 13.30 -20.00
N ASP A 610 -10.22 13.71 -18.82
CA ASP A 610 -11.07 14.13 -17.72
C ASP A 610 -10.97 15.64 -17.53
N ARG A 611 -11.96 16.35 -18.07
CA ARG A 611 -12.05 17.81 -18.00
C ARG A 611 -12.38 18.33 -16.60
N THR A 612 -12.89 17.49 -15.71
CA THR A 612 -13.19 17.89 -14.33
C THR A 612 -11.93 18.03 -13.48
N LEU A 613 -10.78 17.53 -13.94
CA LEU A 613 -9.47 17.73 -13.33
C LEU A 613 -8.84 19.09 -13.66
N GLN A 614 -9.34 19.80 -14.67
CA GLN A 614 -8.79 21.11 -15.01
C GLN A 614 -9.22 22.14 -13.97
N THR A 615 -8.31 22.48 -13.06
CA THR A 615 -8.52 23.48 -12.01
C THR A 615 -8.09 24.87 -12.49
N ILE A 616 -8.82 25.91 -12.06
CA ILE A 616 -8.44 27.31 -12.25
C ILE A 616 -7.25 27.60 -11.31
N GLY A 617 -6.03 27.42 -11.82
CA GLY A 617 -4.81 27.58 -11.01
C GLY A 617 -3.57 26.89 -11.59
N ASN A 618 -3.74 25.91 -12.48
CA ASN A 618 -2.62 25.21 -13.11
C ASN A 618 -1.82 26.12 -14.05
N ASP A 619 -0.51 26.22 -13.81
CA ASP A 619 0.41 27.02 -14.62
C ASP A 619 0.99 26.21 -15.78
N TRP A 620 0.13 25.89 -16.75
CA TRP A 620 0.52 25.16 -17.96
C TRP A 620 1.58 25.89 -18.79
N GLY A 621 1.58 27.23 -18.76
CA GLY A 621 2.49 28.04 -19.58
C GLY A 621 3.90 28.10 -19.02
N GLY A 622 4.05 28.09 -17.69
CA GLY A 622 5.35 28.06 -17.02
C GLY A 622 5.91 26.65 -16.80
N PHE A 623 5.08 25.60 -16.89
CA PHE A 623 5.52 24.22 -16.67
C PHE A 623 6.36 23.67 -17.83
N LYS A 624 7.62 24.11 -17.94
CA LYS A 624 8.54 23.72 -19.01
C LYS A 624 9.84 23.15 -18.43
N ILE A 625 10.52 22.35 -19.25
CA ILE A 625 11.88 21.87 -18.98
C ILE A 625 12.84 22.85 -19.66
N HIS A 626 13.51 23.68 -18.89
CA HIS A 626 14.46 24.67 -19.39
C HIS A 626 15.79 24.02 -19.83
N PRO A 627 16.59 24.66 -20.68
CA PRO A 627 17.95 24.19 -20.99
C PRO A 627 18.79 23.93 -19.72
N GLY A 628 19.46 22.78 -19.65
CA GLY A 628 20.22 22.33 -18.49
C GLY A 628 19.50 21.27 -17.65
N ASP A 629 19.94 21.11 -16.40
CA ASP A 629 19.35 20.15 -15.46
C ASP A 629 18.12 20.77 -14.78
N ASN A 630 16.98 20.05 -14.82
CA ASN A 630 15.74 20.44 -14.17
C ASN A 630 15.32 19.36 -13.17
N THR A 631 14.40 19.72 -12.28
CA THR A 631 13.71 18.77 -11.42
C THR A 631 12.20 18.95 -11.45
N ILE A 632 11.49 17.83 -11.42
CA ILE A 632 10.03 17.79 -11.23
C ILE A 632 9.76 17.01 -9.94
N ARG A 633 9.06 17.65 -9.01
CA ARG A 633 8.56 17.02 -7.79
C ARG A 633 7.12 16.57 -7.98
N LEU A 634 6.83 15.33 -7.61
CA LEU A 634 5.52 14.72 -7.62
C LEU A 634 5.04 14.51 -6.19
N LEU A 635 3.83 14.99 -5.90
CA LEU A 635 3.18 14.87 -4.61
C LEU A 635 1.85 14.17 -4.77
N THR A 636 1.60 13.21 -3.89
CA THR A 636 0.33 12.52 -3.69
C THR A 636 -0.34 13.02 -2.40
N SER A 637 -1.57 12.58 -2.10
CA SER A 637 -2.16 12.78 -0.77
C SER A 637 -1.21 12.32 0.33
N ASN A 638 -1.23 12.99 1.49
CA ASN A 638 -0.33 12.68 2.62
C ASN A 638 -0.53 11.28 3.23
N TRP A 639 -1.67 10.66 2.97
CA TRP A 639 -2.02 9.29 3.37
C TRP A 639 -1.83 8.27 2.23
N ALA A 640 -1.60 8.73 1.00
CA ALA A 640 -1.39 7.87 -0.16
C ALA A 640 0.09 7.49 -0.31
N LYS A 641 0.36 6.37 -0.98
CA LYS A 641 1.74 6.00 -1.35
C LYS A 641 2.18 6.81 -2.56
N GLN A 642 3.49 7.01 -2.69
CA GLN A 642 4.05 7.66 -3.86
C GLN A 642 3.74 6.87 -5.14
N CYS A 643 3.37 7.59 -6.20
CA CYS A 643 3.04 7.03 -7.51
C CYS A 643 4.30 6.59 -8.27
N LYS A 644 4.14 5.70 -9.25
CA LYS A 644 5.19 5.43 -10.25
C LYS A 644 5.03 6.46 -11.37
N ALA A 645 6.08 7.17 -11.76
CA ALA A 645 5.97 8.17 -12.80
C ALA A 645 7.13 8.19 -13.79
N GLU A 646 6.81 8.52 -15.03
CA GLU A 646 7.74 8.77 -16.13
C GLU A 646 7.41 10.12 -16.78
N VAL A 647 8.44 10.91 -17.06
CA VAL A 647 8.38 12.17 -17.79
C VAL A 647 9.03 11.94 -19.14
N SER A 648 8.36 12.37 -20.21
CA SER A 648 8.88 12.33 -21.57
C SER A 648 8.84 13.72 -22.22
N TRP A 649 9.86 14.07 -23.00
CA TRP A 649 9.94 15.35 -23.70
C TRP A 649 10.79 15.23 -24.98
N GLN A 650 10.61 16.17 -25.89
CA GLN A 650 11.48 16.35 -27.04
C GLN A 650 12.28 17.63 -26.85
N GLU A 651 13.61 17.52 -26.89
CA GLU A 651 14.50 18.68 -26.80
C GLU A 651 14.31 19.60 -28.00
N ALA A 652 14.54 20.90 -27.81
CA ALA A 652 14.39 21.89 -28.87
C ALA A 652 15.58 22.87 -28.91
N TRP A 653 15.83 23.43 -30.10
CA TRP A 653 16.95 24.35 -30.37
C TRP A 653 16.49 25.60 -31.09
N LEU A 654 17.10 26.72 -30.69
CA LEU A 654 16.85 28.04 -31.27
C LEU A 654 17.41 28.28 -32.66
#